data_AF-A0A9J6C8H1-F1
#
_entry.id   AF-A0A9J6C8H1-F1
#
_cell.length_a   1.000
_cell.length_b   1.000
_cell.length_c   1.000
_cell.angle_alpha   90.00
_cell.angle_beta   90.00
_cell.angle_gamma   90.00
#
_symmetry.space_group_name_H-M   'P 1'
#
loop_
_entity.id
_entity.type
_entity.pdbx_description
1 polymer ?
#
loop_
_entity_poly.entity_id
_entity_poly.type
_entity_poly.pdbx_seq_one_letter_code
_entity_poly.pdbx_strand_id
1 'polypeptide(L)'
;MGLHKNYLKVGQNASQMFGIPRVHRGSTPLSMLISYGAKFNSNRCAVIVFGIITLIAGVILASVPWLNYFILKNLRLWNDTLSFHYWQRPGVIRLTKVYIFNVTNPEGFLNGEKPKLVELGPFVYREDMEKVNIHFHDNHTVSYQHKKILQFVPELSVDGNMRITTPNIPLLTLSTQSKNLNYFLKKGISLALTAANYKPFASVTADELVFGYDDTLVALAHRFYPRDKRPLAKMGLLNGNLRFRNDTLSFHYWQRPGVIRLTKVYIFNVTNPEGFLNGEKPKLVELGPFVYREDMEKVNIHFHDNHTVSYQHKKILQFVPELSVDGNMRITTPNIPLLTLSTQSKNLNYFLKKGISLALTAANYKPFASVTADELVFGYDDTLVALAHRFYPRDKRPLAKMGLLNGRNGTLAEVSTINTGSGENGMQKFGYLDRLNGLDRLPYWRHKPCNNISASEGSFFPPRDITKANRVHVYDKDLCRIIPLDYVKPVVKDGIDADLYMLPRDAFGGSNKDNQCFNEDDYEAEDGLQNISPCQYGAPVYISNPHFYESNPKFLAEVEGLNPQKELHETYFKIQPRLGVPVEGKVRVQLNLRVEQAPAIKCVEKFRDFVFPIMWLEEGISELTPPIRRWIYLGTVFAPTAIPLLSYGMIVGGAFIIIFVFVHAYKNFVFATDPTIEILEMGRRSLRRGSSLLINGQHHILSHRNSYHLLKEPKTHHISNNHNNKHLITPMKTINSSSSNYDEESIPSS
;
A
#
# COMPACT_ATOMS: atom_id res chain seq x y z
N MET A 1 43.82 -18.06 50.79
CA MET A 1 43.63 -16.84 51.61
C MET A 1 42.29 -16.20 51.21
N GLY A 2 41.48 -15.57 52.06
CA GLY A 2 41.57 -15.39 53.52
C GLY A 2 41.87 -13.96 53.97
N LEU A 3 40.87 -13.05 53.98
CA LEU A 3 41.06 -11.68 54.50
C LEU A 3 39.75 -10.92 54.88
N HIS A 4 38.85 -11.53 55.68
CA HIS A 4 37.75 -10.76 56.29
C HIS A 4 37.30 -11.28 57.67
N LYS A 5 38.24 -11.34 58.63
CA LYS A 5 38.00 -11.94 59.97
C LYS A 5 38.34 -11.03 61.17
N ASN A 6 38.66 -9.75 60.93
CA ASN A 6 39.31 -8.88 61.93
C ASN A 6 38.49 -7.65 62.41
N TYR A 7 37.24 -7.45 61.98
CA TYR A 7 36.45 -6.25 62.35
C TYR A 7 35.29 -6.45 63.34
N LEU A 8 35.08 -7.67 63.85
CA LEU A 8 34.06 -7.96 64.88
C LEU A 8 34.65 -8.54 66.18
N LYS A 9 35.91 -8.23 66.47
CA LYS A 9 36.61 -8.67 67.70
C LYS A 9 36.67 -7.64 68.84
N VAL A 10 36.07 -6.46 68.65
CA VAL A 10 36.02 -5.38 69.65
C VAL A 10 34.73 -5.40 70.48
N GLY A 11 33.60 -5.86 69.91
CA GLY A 11 32.30 -5.85 70.58
C GLY A 11 32.06 -6.95 71.64
N GLN A 12 32.96 -7.93 71.78
CA GLN A 12 32.70 -9.12 72.61
C GLN A 12 33.10 -9.00 74.09
N ASN A 13 33.87 -7.96 74.46
CA ASN A 13 34.27 -7.74 75.87
C ASN A 13 33.40 -6.71 76.60
N ALA A 14 32.47 -6.03 75.91
CA ALA A 14 31.59 -5.03 76.52
C ALA A 14 30.35 -5.65 77.21
N SER A 15 29.89 -6.81 76.74
CA SER A 15 28.65 -7.46 77.20
C SER A 15 28.79 -8.29 78.50
N GLN A 16 29.88 -8.11 79.24
CA GLN A 16 30.16 -8.83 80.48
C GLN A 16 30.04 -7.95 81.74
N MET A 17 29.76 -6.64 81.58
CA MET A 17 29.66 -5.67 82.67
C MET A 17 28.22 -5.23 83.02
N PHE A 18 27.24 -5.60 82.17
CA PHE A 18 25.81 -5.39 82.42
C PHE A 18 25.07 -6.72 82.21
N GLY A 19 24.41 -7.22 83.25
CA GLY A 19 23.86 -8.58 83.32
C GLY A 19 22.61 -8.78 82.46
N ILE A 20 22.77 -9.11 81.18
CA ILE A 20 21.68 -9.49 80.27
C ILE A 20 21.65 -11.03 80.13
N PRO A 21 20.50 -11.70 80.34
CA PRO A 21 20.41 -13.15 80.24
C PRO A 21 20.58 -13.66 78.80
N ARG A 22 21.19 -14.85 78.65
CA ARG A 22 21.42 -15.48 77.34
C ARG A 22 20.12 -15.95 76.70
N VAL A 23 19.70 -15.31 75.62
CA VAL A 23 18.66 -15.86 74.71
C VAL A 23 19.30 -16.93 73.81
N HIS A 24 18.70 -18.12 73.77
CA HIS A 24 19.15 -19.20 72.87
C HIS A 24 18.92 -18.83 71.40
N ARG A 25 19.97 -18.98 70.57
CA ARG A 25 19.84 -18.97 69.10
C ARG A 25 19.23 -20.29 68.62
N GLY A 26 17.90 -20.35 68.55
CA GLY A 26 17.18 -21.33 67.75
C GLY A 26 17.20 -20.94 66.27
N SER A 27 17.58 -21.88 65.39
CA SER A 27 17.64 -21.66 63.94
C SER A 27 16.41 -22.20 63.23
N THR A 28 15.55 -21.32 62.68
CA THR A 28 14.71 -21.59 61.50
C THR A 28 13.94 -20.33 61.06
N PRO A 29 14.11 -19.81 59.83
CA PRO A 29 13.40 -18.62 59.36
C PRO A 29 12.09 -18.91 58.60
N LEU A 30 11.49 -20.10 58.78
CA LEU A 30 10.32 -20.55 57.99
C LEU A 30 9.07 -20.89 58.84
N SER A 31 9.26 -21.42 60.06
CA SER A 31 8.17 -21.81 60.97
C SER A 31 7.45 -20.62 61.61
N MET A 32 8.10 -19.46 61.68
CA MET A 32 7.58 -18.27 62.37
C MET A 32 6.49 -17.50 61.59
N LEU A 33 6.20 -17.89 60.35
CA LEU A 33 5.15 -17.28 59.51
C LEU A 33 3.74 -17.86 59.73
N ILE A 34 3.61 -18.98 60.45
CA ILE A 34 2.36 -19.76 60.52
C ILE A 34 1.62 -19.55 61.87
N SER A 35 2.31 -19.07 62.92
CA SER A 35 1.72 -18.91 64.25
C SER A 35 1.70 -17.45 64.72
N TYR A 36 0.63 -16.73 64.36
CA TYR A 36 -0.26 -16.00 65.31
C TYR A 36 -1.23 -15.07 64.56
N GLY A 37 -2.54 -15.33 64.66
CA GLY A 37 -3.61 -14.32 64.77
C GLY A 37 -3.86 -13.28 63.67
N ALA A 38 -3.01 -13.15 62.64
CA ALA A 38 -3.13 -12.11 61.63
C ALA A 38 -4.40 -12.32 60.78
N LYS A 39 -5.46 -11.54 61.06
CA LYS A 39 -6.66 -11.50 60.22
C LYS A 39 -6.28 -11.00 58.82
N PHE A 40 -6.17 -11.93 57.87
CA PHE A 40 -5.98 -11.65 56.46
C PHE A 40 -7.15 -10.82 55.92
N ASN A 41 -6.99 -9.50 55.93
CA ASN A 41 -7.95 -8.59 55.31
C ASN A 41 -7.99 -8.89 53.81
N SER A 42 -9.15 -9.35 53.31
CA SER A 42 -9.37 -9.79 51.92
C SER A 42 -8.79 -8.82 50.89
N ASN A 43 -8.92 -7.51 51.15
CA ASN A 43 -8.43 -6.44 50.28
C ASN A 43 -6.90 -6.50 50.08
N ARG A 44 -6.12 -6.94 51.08
CA ARG A 44 -4.66 -7.11 50.95
C ARG A 44 -4.32 -8.30 50.04
N CYS A 45 -5.04 -9.42 50.19
CA CYS A 45 -4.87 -10.59 49.33
C CYS A 45 -5.24 -10.26 47.87
N ALA A 46 -6.33 -9.53 47.65
CA ALA A 46 -6.74 -9.09 46.31
C ALA A 46 -5.67 -8.23 45.61
N VAL A 47 -5.04 -7.28 46.33
CA VAL A 47 -3.97 -6.43 45.75
C VAL A 47 -2.69 -7.23 45.46
N ILE A 48 -2.32 -8.21 46.31
CA ILE A 48 -1.19 -9.11 46.05
C ILE A 48 -1.46 -9.97 44.80
N VAL A 49 -2.65 -10.58 44.70
CA VAL A 49 -3.07 -11.37 43.53
C VAL A 49 -3.07 -10.50 42.27
N PHE A 50 -3.57 -9.27 42.33
CA PHE A 50 -3.52 -8.33 41.20
C PHE A 50 -2.08 -8.00 40.79
N GLY A 51 -1.19 -7.68 41.74
CA GLY A 51 0.23 -7.42 41.45
C GLY A 51 0.95 -8.62 40.83
N ILE A 52 0.66 -9.83 41.31
CA ILE A 52 1.19 -11.09 40.74
C ILE A 52 0.65 -11.30 39.31
N ILE A 53 -0.65 -11.10 39.07
CA ILE A 53 -1.25 -11.21 37.73
C ILE A 53 -0.63 -10.19 36.77
N THR A 54 -0.44 -8.93 37.19
CA THR A 54 0.20 -7.89 36.36
C THR A 54 1.65 -8.22 36.05
N LEU A 55 2.42 -8.74 37.02
CA LEU A 55 3.80 -9.17 36.82
C LEU A 55 3.88 -10.36 35.85
N ILE A 56 3.03 -11.39 36.03
CA ILE A 56 2.96 -12.56 35.14
C ILE A 56 2.55 -12.13 33.72
N ALA A 57 1.55 -11.25 33.58
CA ALA A 57 1.12 -10.72 32.29
C ALA A 57 2.25 -9.95 31.58
N GLY A 58 2.98 -9.10 32.31
CA GLY A 58 4.15 -8.39 31.78
C GLY A 58 5.27 -9.32 31.34
N VAL A 59 5.57 -10.38 32.11
CA VAL A 59 6.54 -11.42 31.73
C VAL A 59 6.10 -12.20 30.49
N ILE A 60 4.82 -12.57 30.38
CA ILE A 60 4.27 -13.23 29.19
C ILE A 60 4.32 -12.31 27.97
N LEU A 61 4.07 -11.01 28.15
CA LEU A 61 4.15 -10.01 27.08
C LEU A 61 5.59 -9.73 26.61
N ALA A 62 6.59 -9.97 27.46
CA ALA A 62 8.02 -9.84 27.14
C ALA A 62 8.64 -11.13 26.58
N SER A 63 8.25 -12.30 27.07
CA SER A 63 8.88 -13.60 26.73
C SER A 63 8.48 -14.16 25.36
N VAL A 64 7.31 -13.78 24.83
CA VAL A 64 6.83 -14.24 23.51
C VAL A 64 6.99 -13.09 22.50
N PRO A 65 7.49 -13.34 21.27
CA PRO A 65 7.53 -12.36 20.18
C PRO A 65 6.14 -11.98 19.62
N TRP A 66 5.25 -11.45 20.47
CA TRP A 66 3.87 -11.13 20.14
C TRP A 66 3.75 -10.27 18.90
N LEU A 67 4.64 -9.28 18.70
CA LEU A 67 4.63 -8.47 17.48
C LEU A 67 4.84 -9.30 16.21
N ASN A 68 5.85 -10.17 16.17
CA ASN A 68 6.13 -11.00 15.00
C ASN A 68 5.01 -12.00 14.75
N TYR A 69 4.48 -12.61 15.82
CA TYR A 69 3.29 -13.49 15.75
C TYR A 69 2.06 -12.72 15.24
N PHE A 70 1.81 -11.51 15.73
CA PHE A 70 0.64 -10.71 15.38
C PHE A 70 0.74 -10.12 13.96
N ILE A 71 1.94 -9.72 13.52
CA ILE A 71 2.21 -9.35 12.12
C ILE A 71 1.94 -10.55 11.22
N LEU A 72 2.60 -11.70 11.43
CA LEU A 72 2.43 -12.88 10.59
C LEU A 72 0.99 -13.45 10.62
N LYS A 73 0.28 -13.30 11.75
CA LYS A 73 -1.11 -13.77 11.91
C LYS A 73 -2.16 -12.82 11.34
N ASN A 74 -1.96 -11.50 11.38
CA ASN A 74 -2.89 -10.52 10.77
C ASN A 74 -2.54 -10.16 9.33
N LEU A 75 -1.34 -10.48 8.83
CA LEU A 75 -1.06 -10.53 7.40
C LEU A 75 -1.86 -11.65 6.73
N ARG A 76 -2.05 -12.79 7.42
CA ARG A 76 -2.98 -13.86 7.04
C ARG A 76 -4.42 -13.44 7.33
N LEU A 77 -5.35 -13.90 6.49
CA LEU A 77 -6.78 -13.75 6.77
C LEU A 77 -7.31 -14.98 7.50
N TRP A 78 -7.97 -14.71 8.61
CA TRP A 78 -8.69 -15.68 9.41
C TRP A 78 -9.87 -14.98 10.07
N ASN A 79 -10.90 -15.75 10.44
CA ASN A 79 -12.07 -15.22 11.14
C ASN A 79 -11.64 -14.42 12.39
N ASP A 80 -12.40 -13.36 12.71
CA ASP A 80 -12.20 -12.53 13.90
C ASP A 80 -10.86 -11.74 13.97
N THR A 81 -10.12 -11.63 12.86
CA THR A 81 -8.94 -10.74 12.76
C THR A 81 -9.30 -9.32 12.33
N LEU A 82 -8.51 -8.32 12.72
CA LEU A 82 -8.74 -6.93 12.29
C LEU A 82 -8.64 -6.80 10.76
N SER A 83 -7.68 -7.49 10.15
CA SER A 83 -7.54 -7.59 8.70
C SER A 83 -8.73 -8.27 8.03
N PHE A 84 -9.37 -9.25 8.68
CA PHE A 84 -10.62 -9.84 8.20
C PHE A 84 -11.77 -8.84 8.23
N HIS A 85 -11.95 -8.04 9.28
CA HIS A 85 -12.99 -7.00 9.28
C HIS A 85 -12.77 -5.95 8.18
N TYR A 86 -11.55 -5.45 8.00
CA TYR A 86 -11.23 -4.53 6.88
C TYR A 86 -11.30 -5.20 5.50
N TRP A 87 -11.07 -6.51 5.38
CA TRP A 87 -11.25 -7.26 4.13
C TRP A 87 -12.73 -7.52 3.85
N GLN A 88 -13.54 -7.77 4.88
CA GLN A 88 -14.97 -8.05 4.79
C GLN A 88 -15.77 -6.79 4.46
N ARG A 89 -15.42 -5.67 5.11
CA ARG A 89 -15.99 -4.33 4.90
C ARG A 89 -14.83 -3.31 4.77
N PRO A 90 -14.29 -3.08 3.57
CA PRO A 90 -13.26 -2.07 3.38
C PRO A 90 -13.79 -0.69 3.73
N GLY A 91 -13.19 -0.03 4.73
CA GLY A 91 -13.58 1.29 5.23
C GLY A 91 -13.27 2.47 4.29
N VAL A 92 -13.32 2.26 2.98
CA VAL A 92 -13.11 3.27 1.94
C VAL A 92 -14.43 3.54 1.26
N ILE A 93 -15.01 4.72 1.52
CA ILE A 93 -16.25 5.17 0.87
C ILE A 93 -15.93 5.44 -0.61
N ARG A 94 -16.44 4.60 -1.52
CA ARG A 94 -16.38 4.86 -2.96
C ARG A 94 -17.63 5.60 -3.40
N LEU A 95 -17.45 6.71 -4.10
CA LEU A 95 -18.52 7.46 -4.74
C LEU A 95 -18.49 7.21 -6.25
N THR A 96 -19.53 6.54 -6.75
CA THR A 96 -19.77 6.31 -8.18
C THR A 96 -20.59 7.46 -8.72
N LYS A 97 -20.01 8.32 -9.56
CA LYS A 97 -20.71 9.40 -10.27
C LYS A 97 -21.21 8.87 -11.62
N VAL A 98 -22.51 8.97 -11.86
CA VAL A 98 -23.15 8.60 -13.14
C VAL A 98 -23.62 9.89 -13.83
N TYR A 99 -23.36 10.00 -15.13
CA TYR A 99 -23.89 11.04 -16.00
C TYR A 99 -24.72 10.37 -17.10
N ILE A 100 -25.88 10.93 -17.43
CA ILE A 100 -26.88 10.30 -18.30
C ILE A 100 -27.30 11.30 -19.37
N PHE A 101 -27.21 10.92 -20.64
CA PHE A 101 -27.65 11.77 -21.76
C PHE A 101 -29.16 11.69 -21.95
N ASN A 102 -29.84 12.80 -21.71
CA ASN A 102 -31.28 13.00 -21.94
C ASN A 102 -31.54 13.36 -23.40
N VAL A 103 -32.50 12.69 -24.05
CA VAL A 103 -32.91 12.98 -25.44
C VAL A 103 -34.02 14.03 -25.46
N THR A 104 -33.72 15.22 -25.99
CA THR A 104 -34.65 16.36 -25.96
C THR A 104 -35.59 16.48 -27.17
N ASN A 105 -35.27 15.82 -28.30
CA ASN A 105 -36.13 15.78 -29.51
C ASN A 105 -36.46 14.34 -29.97
N PRO A 106 -37.02 13.47 -29.10
CA PRO A 106 -37.26 12.05 -29.45
C PRO A 106 -38.13 11.88 -30.71
N GLU A 107 -39.25 12.60 -30.82
CA GLU A 107 -40.14 12.53 -31.98
C GLU A 107 -39.49 13.17 -33.23
N GLY A 108 -38.68 14.23 -33.06
CA GLY A 108 -37.92 14.85 -34.15
C GLY A 108 -36.85 13.90 -34.73
N PHE A 109 -36.13 13.19 -33.86
CA PHE A 109 -35.18 12.16 -34.25
C PHE A 109 -35.83 10.99 -34.99
N LEU A 110 -37.02 10.55 -34.55
CA LEU A 110 -37.79 9.52 -35.27
C LEU A 110 -38.25 9.99 -36.67
N ASN A 111 -38.44 11.30 -36.85
CA ASN A 111 -38.73 11.93 -38.15
C ASN A 111 -37.47 12.29 -38.97
N GLY A 112 -36.26 11.93 -38.50
CA GLY A 112 -35.00 12.10 -39.24
C GLY A 112 -34.13 13.30 -38.83
N GLU A 113 -34.49 14.07 -37.78
CA GLU A 113 -33.56 15.05 -37.19
C GLU A 113 -32.33 14.36 -36.57
N LYS A 114 -31.24 15.12 -36.38
CA LYS A 114 -30.15 14.69 -35.50
C LYS A 114 -30.62 14.67 -34.02
N PRO A 115 -30.20 13.68 -33.21
CA PRO A 115 -30.59 13.62 -31.80
C PRO A 115 -29.91 14.74 -31.00
N LYS A 116 -30.69 15.49 -30.23
CA LYS A 116 -30.23 16.57 -29.34
C LYS A 116 -30.11 16.03 -27.92
N LEU A 117 -28.88 15.78 -27.49
CA LEU A 117 -28.54 15.23 -26.17
C LEU A 117 -28.17 16.34 -25.19
N VAL A 118 -28.63 16.21 -23.95
CA VAL A 118 -28.19 17.03 -22.80
C VAL A 118 -27.65 16.09 -21.73
N GLU A 119 -26.43 16.34 -21.25
CA GLU A 119 -25.88 15.57 -20.13
C GLU A 119 -26.56 15.98 -18.82
N LEU A 120 -27.06 15.00 -18.07
CA LEU A 120 -27.62 15.18 -16.74
C LEU A 120 -26.76 14.44 -15.71
N GLY A 121 -26.35 15.15 -14.67
CA GLY A 121 -25.60 14.58 -13.55
C GLY A 121 -24.79 15.64 -12.78
N PRO A 122 -23.98 15.21 -11.80
CA PRO A 122 -23.79 13.82 -11.41
C PRO A 122 -25.00 13.26 -10.65
N PHE A 123 -25.30 11.99 -10.87
CA PHE A 123 -26.06 11.16 -9.94
C PHE A 123 -25.04 10.32 -9.16
N VAL A 124 -24.94 10.56 -7.85
CA VAL A 124 -23.86 10.01 -7.01
C VAL A 124 -24.38 8.89 -6.14
N TYR A 125 -23.73 7.74 -6.25
CA TYR A 125 -24.05 6.55 -5.46
C TYR A 125 -22.83 6.14 -4.63
N ARG A 126 -23.02 6.05 -3.32
CA ARG A 126 -22.06 5.47 -2.38
C ARG A 126 -22.10 3.94 -2.52
N GLU A 127 -20.97 3.34 -2.87
CA GLU A 127 -20.83 1.88 -2.94
C GLU A 127 -20.31 1.33 -1.60
N ASP A 128 -21.22 0.91 -0.74
CA ASP A 128 -20.88 0.09 0.44
C ASP A 128 -20.69 -1.37 0.00
N MET A 129 -19.46 -1.87 0.10
CA MET A 129 -19.10 -3.24 -0.24
C MET A 129 -18.98 -4.11 1.01
N GLU A 130 -19.67 -5.26 1.02
CA GLU A 130 -19.58 -6.28 2.06
C GLU A 130 -19.30 -7.66 1.45
N LYS A 131 -18.48 -8.47 2.12
CA LYS A 131 -18.32 -9.90 1.83
C LYS A 131 -19.24 -10.71 2.74
N VAL A 132 -20.09 -11.54 2.14
CA VAL A 132 -21.09 -12.39 2.82
C VAL A 132 -20.95 -13.84 2.40
N ASN A 133 -21.64 -14.75 3.09
CA ASN A 133 -21.60 -16.20 2.83
C ASN A 133 -20.15 -16.72 2.79
N ILE A 134 -19.37 -16.30 3.78
CA ILE A 134 -17.94 -16.58 3.90
C ILE A 134 -17.75 -18.01 4.46
N HIS A 135 -16.97 -18.82 3.75
CA HIS A 135 -16.64 -20.20 4.12
C HIS A 135 -15.15 -20.44 3.90
N PHE A 136 -14.40 -20.66 4.97
CA PHE A 136 -12.99 -21.07 4.91
C PHE A 136 -12.89 -22.57 4.60
N HIS A 137 -11.88 -22.96 3.82
CA HIS A 137 -11.65 -24.35 3.41
C HIS A 137 -10.31 -24.84 3.97
N ASP A 138 -10.20 -26.15 4.20
CA ASP A 138 -9.01 -26.78 4.77
C ASP A 138 -7.76 -26.62 3.88
N ASN A 139 -7.95 -26.41 2.57
CA ASN A 139 -6.88 -26.06 1.62
C ASN A 139 -6.41 -24.59 1.70
N HIS A 140 -6.69 -23.90 2.82
CA HIS A 140 -6.34 -22.50 3.08
C HIS A 140 -6.95 -21.47 2.14
N THR A 141 -7.96 -21.83 1.33
CA THR A 141 -8.72 -20.86 0.53
C THR A 141 -10.02 -20.44 1.23
N VAL A 142 -10.64 -19.33 0.80
CA VAL A 142 -11.95 -18.88 1.32
C VAL A 142 -12.94 -18.65 0.18
N SER A 143 -14.15 -19.18 0.30
CA SER A 143 -15.28 -18.84 -0.56
C SER A 143 -16.08 -17.71 0.07
N TYR A 144 -16.59 -16.78 -0.73
CA TYR A 144 -17.53 -15.75 -0.30
C TYR A 144 -18.29 -15.19 -1.50
N GLN A 145 -19.29 -14.36 -1.23
CA GLN A 145 -20.06 -13.62 -2.21
C GLN A 145 -19.90 -12.12 -1.95
N HIS A 146 -19.74 -11.34 -3.01
CA HIS A 146 -19.75 -9.89 -2.92
C HIS A 146 -21.20 -9.39 -2.82
N LYS A 147 -21.54 -8.74 -1.71
CA LYS A 147 -22.76 -7.96 -1.52
C LYS A 147 -22.41 -6.49 -1.70
N LYS A 148 -22.71 -5.95 -2.87
CA LYS A 148 -22.61 -4.52 -3.16
C LYS A 148 -23.93 -3.85 -2.80
N ILE A 149 -23.89 -2.78 -2.03
CA ILE A 149 -25.02 -1.90 -1.77
C ILE A 149 -24.66 -0.54 -2.34
N LEU A 150 -25.41 -0.07 -3.33
CA LEU A 150 -25.31 1.29 -3.84
C LEU A 150 -26.42 2.11 -3.19
N GLN A 151 -26.02 3.14 -2.43
CA GLN A 151 -26.92 4.10 -1.79
C GLN A 151 -26.83 5.41 -2.56
N PHE A 152 -27.97 5.95 -3.01
CA PHE A 152 -27.99 7.30 -3.59
C PHE A 152 -27.58 8.34 -2.53
N VAL A 153 -26.86 9.39 -2.96
CA VAL A 153 -26.29 10.44 -2.11
C VAL A 153 -26.86 11.79 -2.54
N PRO A 154 -28.05 12.19 -2.04
CA PRO A 154 -28.74 13.39 -2.50
C PRO A 154 -27.89 14.67 -2.40
N GLU A 155 -27.09 14.81 -1.35
CA GLU A 155 -26.26 15.97 -1.07
C GLU A 155 -25.08 16.17 -2.05
N LEU A 156 -24.78 15.17 -2.87
CA LEU A 156 -23.77 15.25 -3.94
C LEU A 156 -24.38 15.07 -5.35
N SER A 157 -25.71 14.98 -5.46
CA SER A 157 -26.41 14.60 -6.68
C SER A 157 -27.38 15.66 -7.21
N VAL A 158 -27.65 15.62 -8.52
CA VAL A 158 -28.86 16.21 -9.11
C VAL A 158 -30.09 15.42 -8.65
N ASP A 159 -31.27 16.05 -8.61
CA ASP A 159 -32.54 15.43 -8.17
C ASP A 159 -32.78 14.06 -8.80
N GLY A 160 -32.80 13.01 -7.97
CA GLY A 160 -33.00 11.63 -8.40
C GLY A 160 -34.40 11.35 -8.97
N ASN A 161 -35.40 12.20 -8.67
CA ASN A 161 -36.75 12.09 -9.24
C ASN A 161 -36.85 12.68 -10.65
N MET A 162 -35.79 13.30 -11.16
CA MET A 162 -35.77 13.87 -12.51
C MET A 162 -36.00 12.77 -13.55
N ARG A 163 -37.07 12.92 -14.35
CA ARG A 163 -37.38 12.00 -15.46
C ARG A 163 -36.47 12.30 -16.66
N ILE A 164 -35.81 11.25 -17.13
CA ILE A 164 -34.88 11.26 -18.26
C ILE A 164 -35.50 10.49 -19.43
N THR A 165 -35.44 11.07 -20.63
CA THR A 165 -35.89 10.40 -21.85
C THR A 165 -34.72 9.63 -22.45
N THR A 166 -34.79 8.30 -22.41
CA THR A 166 -33.74 7.40 -22.90
C THR A 166 -34.28 6.37 -23.89
N PRO A 167 -33.45 5.78 -24.77
CA PRO A 167 -33.89 4.72 -25.67
C PRO A 167 -34.50 3.53 -24.91
N ASN A 168 -35.59 2.95 -25.43
CA ASN A 168 -36.22 1.76 -24.87
C ASN A 168 -35.38 0.52 -25.20
N ILE A 169 -34.40 0.21 -24.34
CA ILE A 169 -33.41 -0.85 -24.57
C ILE A 169 -34.07 -2.23 -24.80
N PRO A 170 -35.09 -2.67 -24.01
CA PRO A 170 -35.80 -3.92 -24.29
C PRO A 170 -36.44 -3.98 -25.68
N LEU A 171 -37.19 -2.93 -26.08
CA LEU A 171 -37.86 -2.85 -27.38
C LEU A 171 -36.86 -2.82 -28.55
N LEU A 172 -35.77 -2.05 -28.41
CA LEU A 172 -34.72 -1.93 -29.42
C LEU A 172 -33.90 -3.23 -29.55
N THR A 173 -33.69 -3.94 -28.44
CA THR A 173 -33.06 -5.27 -28.45
C THR A 173 -33.95 -6.29 -29.14
N LEU A 174 -35.24 -6.35 -28.79
CA LEU A 174 -36.21 -7.24 -29.41
C LEU A 174 -36.37 -6.98 -30.92
N SER A 175 -36.50 -5.71 -31.32
CA SER A 175 -36.61 -5.34 -32.74
C SER A 175 -35.33 -5.66 -33.52
N THR A 176 -34.15 -5.51 -32.92
CA THR A 176 -32.87 -5.91 -33.52
C THR A 176 -32.76 -7.43 -33.67
N GLN A 177 -33.07 -8.21 -32.63
CA GLN A 177 -33.05 -9.68 -32.70
C GLN A 177 -34.10 -10.23 -33.68
N SER A 178 -35.26 -9.57 -33.82
CA SER A 178 -36.33 -9.97 -34.76
C SER A 178 -35.91 -9.97 -36.24
N LYS A 179 -34.79 -9.32 -36.58
CA LYS A 179 -34.21 -9.35 -37.94
C LYS A 179 -33.83 -10.76 -38.38
N ASN A 180 -33.49 -11.64 -37.43
CA ASN A 180 -33.04 -13.02 -37.68
C ASN A 180 -34.20 -14.04 -37.63
N LEU A 181 -35.45 -13.60 -37.43
CA LEU A 181 -36.63 -14.46 -37.39
C LEU A 181 -37.32 -14.55 -38.76
N ASN A 182 -38.08 -15.63 -38.97
CA ASN A 182 -38.85 -15.81 -40.20
C ASN A 182 -39.92 -14.72 -40.40
N TYR A 183 -40.37 -14.54 -41.65
CA TYR A 183 -41.28 -13.45 -42.03
C TYR A 183 -42.56 -13.39 -41.19
N PHE A 184 -43.19 -14.53 -40.90
CA PHE A 184 -44.42 -14.60 -40.14
C PHE A 184 -44.22 -14.22 -38.67
N LEU A 185 -43.17 -14.73 -38.01
CA LEU A 185 -42.84 -14.34 -36.63
C LEU A 185 -42.48 -12.85 -36.55
N LYS A 186 -41.70 -12.34 -37.50
CA LYS A 186 -41.31 -10.92 -37.58
C LYS A 186 -42.53 -10.00 -37.77
N LYS A 187 -43.47 -10.37 -38.65
CA LYS A 187 -44.76 -9.66 -38.81
C LYS A 187 -45.65 -9.77 -37.57
N GLY A 188 -45.72 -10.93 -36.92
CA GLY A 188 -46.47 -11.12 -35.68
C GLY A 188 -45.96 -10.26 -34.52
N ILE A 189 -44.65 -10.25 -34.29
CA ILE A 189 -44.01 -9.38 -33.28
C ILE A 189 -44.23 -7.91 -33.63
N SER A 190 -44.04 -7.51 -34.89
CA SER A 190 -44.29 -6.13 -35.33
C SER A 190 -45.75 -5.69 -35.11
N LEU A 191 -46.72 -6.56 -35.39
CA LEU A 191 -48.14 -6.28 -35.15
C LEU A 191 -48.45 -6.17 -33.66
N ALA A 192 -47.95 -7.09 -32.83
CA ALA A 192 -48.16 -7.08 -31.39
C ALA A 192 -47.55 -5.84 -30.71
N LEU A 193 -46.34 -5.44 -31.10
CA LEU A 193 -45.68 -4.23 -30.58
C LEU A 193 -46.42 -2.95 -30.98
N THR A 194 -46.99 -2.92 -32.19
CA THR A 194 -47.80 -1.78 -32.69
C THR A 194 -49.15 -1.72 -31.96
N ALA A 195 -49.85 -2.85 -31.83
CA ALA A 195 -51.14 -2.93 -31.14
C ALA A 195 -51.05 -2.60 -29.64
N ALA A 196 -49.90 -2.87 -29.00
CA ALA A 196 -49.61 -2.49 -27.63
C ALA A 196 -48.96 -1.10 -27.47
N ASN A 197 -48.84 -0.32 -28.55
CA ASN A 197 -48.38 1.08 -28.54
C ASN A 197 -47.01 1.31 -27.87
N TYR A 198 -46.04 0.41 -28.08
CA TYR A 198 -44.70 0.54 -27.50
C TYR A 198 -43.89 1.67 -28.16
N LYS A 199 -43.42 2.64 -27.36
CA LYS A 199 -42.58 3.75 -27.84
C LYS A 199 -41.08 3.41 -27.90
N PRO A 200 -40.33 3.87 -28.94
CA PRO A 200 -38.87 3.72 -29.04
C PRO A 200 -38.06 4.40 -27.92
N PHE A 201 -38.65 5.36 -27.21
CA PHE A 201 -38.07 6.03 -26.06
C PHE A 201 -38.94 5.80 -24.82
N ALA A 202 -38.29 5.61 -23.67
CA ALA A 202 -38.91 5.50 -22.36
C ALA A 202 -38.55 6.74 -21.51
N SER A 203 -39.43 7.09 -20.56
CA SER A 203 -39.20 8.17 -19.59
C SER A 203 -39.04 7.56 -18.20
N VAL A 204 -37.80 7.49 -17.72
CA VAL A 204 -37.38 6.82 -16.48
C VAL A 204 -36.52 7.74 -15.64
N THR A 205 -36.52 7.56 -14.33
CA THR A 205 -35.58 8.24 -13.42
C THR A 205 -34.16 7.68 -13.55
N ALA A 206 -33.17 8.39 -13.00
CA ALA A 206 -31.79 7.93 -12.99
C ALA A 206 -31.61 6.60 -12.23
N ASP A 207 -32.32 6.41 -11.12
CA ASP A 207 -32.27 5.19 -10.30
C ASP A 207 -32.92 4.00 -11.05
N GLU A 208 -34.11 4.21 -11.61
CA GLU A 208 -34.82 3.22 -12.45
C GLU A 208 -33.95 2.71 -13.60
N LEU A 209 -33.25 3.61 -14.32
CA LEU A 209 -32.37 3.24 -15.44
C LEU A 209 -31.13 2.46 -15.00
N VAL A 210 -30.52 2.84 -13.87
CA VAL A 210 -29.28 2.22 -13.37
C VAL A 210 -29.54 0.87 -12.70
N PHE A 211 -30.61 0.75 -11.90
CA PHE A 211 -30.86 -0.42 -11.05
C PHE A 211 -32.01 -1.32 -11.52
N GLY A 212 -33.09 -0.78 -12.10
CA GLY A 212 -34.16 -1.62 -12.64
C GLY A 212 -35.54 -0.98 -12.68
N TYR A 213 -36.03 -0.65 -13.87
CA TYR A 213 -37.45 -0.43 -14.12
C TYR A 213 -38.18 -1.73 -14.49
N ASP A 214 -39.47 -1.78 -14.18
CA ASP A 214 -40.37 -2.88 -14.58
C ASP A 214 -40.82 -2.66 -16.02
N ASP A 215 -40.22 -3.40 -16.95
CA ASP A 215 -40.58 -3.40 -18.37
C ASP A 215 -41.44 -4.63 -18.72
N THR A 216 -42.53 -4.41 -19.45
CA THR A 216 -43.50 -5.46 -19.80
C THR A 216 -42.96 -6.47 -20.81
N LEU A 217 -42.04 -6.10 -21.71
CA LEU A 217 -41.37 -7.04 -22.61
C LEU A 217 -40.36 -7.90 -21.84
N VAL A 218 -39.63 -7.31 -20.88
CA VAL A 218 -38.71 -8.05 -20.00
C VAL A 218 -39.46 -9.02 -19.09
N ALA A 219 -40.58 -8.61 -18.49
CA ALA A 219 -41.42 -9.47 -17.68
C ALA A 219 -42.00 -10.66 -18.49
N LEU A 220 -42.43 -10.42 -19.74
CA LEU A 220 -42.86 -11.48 -20.65
C LEU A 220 -41.69 -12.41 -21.03
N ALA A 221 -40.52 -11.87 -21.39
CA ALA A 221 -39.35 -12.67 -21.74
C ALA A 221 -38.86 -13.53 -20.57
N HIS A 222 -38.80 -12.98 -19.34
CA HIS A 222 -38.47 -13.74 -18.13
C HIS A 222 -39.47 -14.88 -17.84
N ARG A 223 -40.75 -14.71 -18.22
CA ARG A 223 -41.78 -15.75 -18.10
C ARG A 223 -41.65 -16.86 -19.14
N PHE A 224 -41.37 -16.51 -20.41
CA PHE A 224 -41.41 -17.45 -21.54
C PHE A 224 -40.06 -18.10 -21.91
N TYR A 225 -38.93 -17.51 -21.58
CA TYR A 225 -37.61 -18.11 -21.88
C TYR A 225 -37.27 -19.28 -20.93
N PRO A 226 -36.49 -20.28 -21.38
CA PRO A 226 -35.99 -21.35 -20.52
C PRO A 226 -34.94 -20.81 -19.52
N ARG A 227 -34.76 -21.49 -18.38
CA ARG A 227 -34.00 -20.96 -17.22
C ARG A 227 -32.57 -20.51 -17.53
N ASP A 228 -31.93 -21.10 -18.54
CA ASP A 228 -30.59 -20.80 -19.04
C ASP A 228 -30.49 -19.47 -19.82
N LYS A 229 -31.61 -18.94 -20.33
CA LYS A 229 -31.67 -17.79 -21.25
C LYS A 229 -32.65 -16.70 -20.82
N ARG A 230 -33.11 -16.73 -19.57
CA ARG A 230 -33.99 -15.67 -19.04
C ARG A 230 -33.22 -14.35 -18.88
N PRO A 231 -33.77 -13.21 -19.33
CA PRO A 231 -33.31 -11.92 -18.86
C PRO A 231 -33.60 -11.75 -17.37
N LEU A 232 -33.01 -10.72 -16.76
CA LEU A 232 -33.31 -10.31 -15.39
C LEU A 232 -34.79 -9.91 -15.26
N ALA A 233 -35.34 -9.94 -14.04
CA ALA A 233 -36.75 -9.61 -13.81
C ALA A 233 -37.09 -8.11 -13.99
N LYS A 234 -36.08 -7.24 -13.96
CA LYS A 234 -36.16 -5.79 -14.24
C LYS A 234 -35.08 -5.36 -15.23
N MET A 235 -35.30 -4.26 -15.94
CA MET A 235 -34.32 -3.68 -16.87
C MET A 235 -33.48 -2.60 -16.16
N GLY A 236 -32.21 -2.88 -15.88
CA GLY A 236 -31.28 -1.92 -15.27
C GLY A 236 -29.83 -2.17 -15.67
N LEU A 237 -29.05 -1.09 -15.84
CA LEU A 237 -27.70 -1.15 -16.41
C LEU A 237 -26.65 -1.84 -15.51
N LEU A 238 -26.81 -1.80 -14.18
CA LEU A 238 -25.84 -2.36 -13.22
C LEU A 238 -26.35 -3.58 -12.43
N ASN A 239 -27.51 -4.14 -12.81
CA ASN A 239 -28.19 -5.19 -12.04
C ASN A 239 -27.59 -6.60 -12.26
N GLY A 240 -26.30 -6.78 -11.92
CA GLY A 240 -25.55 -8.01 -12.16
C GLY A 240 -24.61 -8.41 -11.02
N ASN A 241 -24.77 -9.64 -10.51
CA ASN A 241 -23.95 -10.19 -9.43
C ASN A 241 -22.52 -10.55 -9.87
N LEU A 242 -21.63 -9.55 -9.90
CA LEU A 242 -20.19 -9.70 -10.16
C LEU A 242 -19.50 -10.51 -9.04
N ARG A 243 -19.18 -11.79 -9.32
CA ARG A 243 -18.45 -12.70 -8.43
C ARG A 243 -16.95 -12.75 -8.78
N PHE A 244 -16.07 -12.40 -7.84
CA PHE A 244 -14.60 -12.54 -7.95
C PHE A 244 -13.93 -12.76 -6.57
N ARG A 245 -12.66 -13.21 -6.59
CA ARG A 245 -11.66 -13.37 -5.49
C ARG A 245 -10.54 -12.30 -5.66
N ASN A 246 -9.46 -12.18 -4.87
CA ASN A 246 -8.89 -13.03 -3.81
C ASN A 246 -8.40 -12.18 -2.59
N ASP A 247 -7.67 -12.78 -1.64
CA ASP A 247 -7.84 -12.45 -0.22
C ASP A 247 -6.56 -12.37 0.63
N THR A 248 -6.06 -11.15 0.88
CA THR A 248 -5.42 -10.61 2.12
C THR A 248 -5.38 -9.08 2.02
N LEU A 249 -5.14 -8.33 3.11
CA LEU A 249 -4.95 -6.87 3.00
C LEU A 249 -3.71 -6.54 2.14
N SER A 250 -2.62 -7.29 2.34
CA SER A 250 -1.40 -7.19 1.53
C SER A 250 -1.64 -7.57 0.07
N PHE A 251 -2.50 -8.56 -0.21
CA PHE A 251 -2.92 -8.90 -1.56
C PHE A 251 -3.71 -7.76 -2.22
N HIS A 252 -4.62 -7.09 -1.50
CA HIS A 252 -5.36 -5.95 -2.07
C HIS A 252 -4.41 -4.79 -2.42
N TYR A 253 -3.46 -4.44 -1.55
CA TYR A 253 -2.43 -3.45 -1.86
C TYR A 253 -1.40 -3.91 -2.92
N TRP A 254 -1.16 -5.21 -3.07
CA TRP A 254 -0.30 -5.76 -4.12
C TRP A 254 -1.00 -5.77 -5.50
N GLN A 255 -2.30 -6.10 -5.50
CA GLN A 255 -3.15 -6.15 -6.68
C GLN A 255 -3.45 -4.75 -7.21
N ARG A 256 -3.82 -3.81 -6.35
CA ARG A 256 -4.02 -2.40 -6.68
C ARG A 256 -3.22 -1.56 -5.68
N PRO A 257 -1.95 -1.25 -5.99
CA PRO A 257 -1.11 -0.39 -5.18
C PRO A 257 -1.80 0.94 -4.86
N GLY A 258 -2.06 1.18 -3.58
CA GLY A 258 -2.63 2.44 -3.08
C GLY A 258 -1.59 3.55 -3.03
N VAL A 259 -0.69 3.63 -4.00
CA VAL A 259 0.39 4.61 -4.13
C VAL A 259 0.34 5.24 -5.51
N ILE A 260 0.63 6.54 -5.61
CA ILE A 260 0.71 7.22 -6.89
C ILE A 260 2.13 7.02 -7.44
N ARG A 261 2.24 6.24 -8.52
CA ARG A 261 3.50 6.00 -9.23
C ARG A 261 3.58 7.00 -10.38
N LEU A 262 4.71 7.69 -10.49
CA LEU A 262 4.97 8.67 -11.55
C LEU A 262 6.15 8.20 -12.39
N THR A 263 5.98 8.33 -13.70
CA THR A 263 7.01 8.10 -14.71
C THR A 263 7.26 9.42 -15.41
N LYS A 264 8.43 10.02 -15.14
CA LYS A 264 8.86 11.30 -15.72
C LYS A 264 9.84 11.01 -16.84
N VAL A 265 9.58 11.52 -18.04
CA VAL A 265 10.44 11.36 -19.21
C VAL A 265 11.15 12.68 -19.52
N TYR A 266 12.43 12.62 -19.84
CA TYR A 266 13.28 13.75 -20.22
C TYR A 266 13.97 13.39 -21.53
N ILE A 267 13.78 14.20 -22.57
CA ILE A 267 14.17 13.87 -23.95
C ILE A 267 15.32 14.79 -24.39
N PHE A 268 16.34 14.24 -25.04
CA PHE A 268 17.47 15.03 -25.55
C PHE A 268 17.18 15.55 -26.95
N ASN A 269 16.94 16.87 -27.06
CA ASN A 269 16.70 17.56 -28.31
C ASN A 269 18.01 17.94 -29.01
N VAL A 270 18.19 17.53 -30.27
CA VAL A 270 19.39 17.82 -31.06
C VAL A 270 19.28 19.20 -31.70
N THR A 271 20.13 20.15 -31.30
CA THR A 271 20.07 21.54 -31.77
C THR A 271 20.92 21.84 -33.02
N ASN A 272 21.94 21.03 -33.33
CA ASN A 272 22.82 21.19 -34.50
C ASN A 272 22.89 19.93 -35.40
N PRO A 273 21.75 19.36 -35.88
CA PRO A 273 21.75 18.12 -36.66
C PRO A 273 22.64 18.19 -37.92
N GLU A 274 22.60 19.29 -38.66
CA GLU A 274 23.47 19.51 -39.83
C GLU A 274 24.95 19.73 -39.42
N GLY A 275 25.21 20.34 -38.26
CA GLY A 275 26.56 20.49 -37.72
C GLY A 275 27.18 19.13 -37.40
N PHE A 276 26.43 18.26 -36.72
CA PHE A 276 26.85 16.87 -36.44
C PHE A 276 27.15 16.09 -37.71
N LEU A 277 26.31 16.19 -38.74
CA LEU A 277 26.53 15.54 -40.05
C LEU A 277 27.74 16.12 -40.82
N ASN A 278 28.26 17.28 -40.43
CA ASN A 278 29.49 17.86 -40.97
C ASN A 278 30.71 17.69 -40.04
N GLY A 279 30.56 16.93 -38.93
CA GLY A 279 31.66 16.53 -38.05
C GLY A 279 31.66 17.17 -36.66
N GLU A 280 30.74 18.10 -36.35
CA GLU A 280 30.64 18.67 -35.00
C GLU A 280 30.23 17.63 -33.95
N LYS A 281 30.39 17.97 -32.66
CA LYS A 281 29.72 17.27 -31.57
C LYS A 281 28.21 17.57 -31.61
N PRO A 282 27.33 16.61 -31.27
CA PRO A 282 25.91 16.90 -31.12
C PRO A 282 25.70 17.75 -29.86
N LYS A 283 24.98 18.86 -30.02
CA LYS A 283 24.58 19.79 -28.97
C LYS A 283 23.17 19.46 -28.54
N LEU A 284 23.04 18.92 -27.34
CA LEU A 284 21.79 18.41 -26.80
C LEU A 284 21.22 19.38 -25.76
N VAL A 285 19.90 19.57 -25.81
CA VAL A 285 19.14 20.26 -24.76
C VAL A 285 18.17 19.27 -24.16
N GLU A 286 18.20 19.09 -22.84
CA GLU A 286 17.20 18.30 -22.13
C GLU A 286 15.85 19.03 -22.16
N LEU A 287 14.81 18.33 -22.58
CA LEU A 287 13.42 18.77 -22.54
C LEU A 287 12.63 17.85 -21.61
N GLY A 288 12.08 18.41 -20.53
CA GLY A 288 11.25 17.68 -19.60
C GLY A 288 11.08 18.41 -18.26
N PRO A 289 10.40 17.78 -17.29
CA PRO A 289 9.80 16.45 -17.41
C PRO A 289 8.52 16.45 -18.28
N PHE A 290 8.27 15.35 -18.95
CA PHE A 290 6.94 14.93 -19.41
C PHE A 290 6.44 13.87 -18.43
N VAL A 291 5.41 14.18 -17.66
CA VAL A 291 4.99 13.40 -16.49
C VAL A 291 3.77 12.57 -16.81
N TYR A 292 3.89 11.26 -16.56
CA TYR A 292 2.83 10.30 -16.69
C TYR A 292 2.54 9.67 -15.33
N ARG A 293 1.26 9.69 -14.93
CA ARG A 293 0.76 8.91 -13.79
C ARG A 293 0.49 7.49 -14.25
N GLU A 294 1.00 6.51 -13.51
CA GLU A 294 0.73 5.10 -13.75
C GLU A 294 -0.37 4.59 -12.81
N ASP A 295 -1.58 4.40 -13.34
CA ASP A 295 -2.62 3.63 -12.67
C ASP A 295 -2.38 2.14 -12.98
N MET A 296 -1.86 1.39 -12.00
CA MET A 296 -1.48 -0.02 -12.15
C MET A 296 -2.39 -0.99 -11.38
N GLU A 297 -2.75 -2.08 -12.04
CA GLU A 297 -3.54 -3.19 -11.50
C GLU A 297 -2.91 -4.53 -11.90
N LYS A 298 -2.88 -5.52 -11.00
CA LYS A 298 -2.57 -6.91 -11.34
C LYS A 298 -3.89 -7.65 -11.68
N VAL A 299 -3.93 -8.24 -12.86
CA VAL A 299 -5.10 -8.94 -13.42
C VAL A 299 -4.76 -10.40 -13.72
N ASN A 300 -5.78 -11.22 -14.06
CA ASN A 300 -5.62 -12.63 -14.42
C ASN A 300 -4.82 -13.44 -13.36
N ILE A 301 -5.10 -13.16 -12.09
CA ILE A 301 -4.37 -13.69 -10.94
C ILE A 301 -4.75 -15.15 -10.69
N HIS A 302 -3.75 -16.02 -10.59
CA HIS A 302 -3.89 -17.45 -10.29
C HIS A 302 -2.91 -17.86 -9.19
N PHE A 303 -3.43 -18.44 -8.10
CA PHE A 303 -2.62 -19.02 -7.03
C PHE A 303 -2.34 -20.49 -7.32
N HIS A 304 -1.14 -20.96 -6.98
CA HIS A 304 -0.70 -22.33 -7.24
C HIS A 304 -0.33 -23.05 -5.94
N ASP A 305 -0.52 -24.37 -5.92
CA ASP A 305 -0.24 -25.21 -4.75
C ASP A 305 1.24 -25.23 -4.34
N ASN A 306 2.15 -24.89 -5.27
CA ASN A 306 3.59 -24.71 -4.98
C ASN A 306 3.92 -23.39 -4.25
N HIS A 307 2.92 -22.71 -3.68
CA HIS A 307 3.03 -21.41 -2.98
C HIS A 307 3.53 -20.24 -3.86
N THR A 308 3.29 -20.29 -5.17
CA THR A 308 3.49 -19.15 -6.08
C THR A 308 2.16 -18.53 -6.50
N VAL A 309 2.22 -17.31 -7.05
CA VAL A 309 1.07 -16.64 -7.66
C VAL A 309 1.46 -16.07 -9.04
N SER A 310 0.75 -16.50 -10.07
CA SER A 310 0.82 -15.92 -11.42
C SER A 310 -0.16 -14.77 -11.57
N TYR A 311 0.19 -13.79 -12.40
CA TYR A 311 -0.65 -12.65 -12.74
C TYR A 311 -0.12 -11.96 -14.01
N GLN A 312 -0.89 -11.02 -14.55
CA GLN A 312 -0.45 -10.09 -15.59
C GLN A 312 -0.59 -8.66 -15.08
N HIS A 313 0.28 -7.76 -15.52
CA HIS A 313 0.11 -6.33 -15.25
C HIS A 313 -0.89 -5.71 -16.20
N LYS A 314 -1.70 -4.79 -15.68
CA LYS A 314 -2.43 -3.79 -16.42
C LYS A 314 -1.93 -2.43 -15.95
N LYS A 315 -1.04 -1.81 -16.74
CA LYS A 315 -0.51 -0.46 -16.49
C LYS A 315 -1.26 0.51 -17.41
N ILE A 316 -1.85 1.59 -16.88
CA ILE A 316 -2.41 2.68 -17.69
C ILE A 316 -1.62 3.94 -17.39
N LEU A 317 -0.96 4.50 -18.41
CA LEU A 317 -0.23 5.75 -18.31
C LEU A 317 -1.15 6.90 -18.73
N GLN A 318 -1.32 7.89 -17.85
CA GLN A 318 -2.09 9.11 -18.08
C GLN A 318 -1.14 10.30 -18.01
N PHE A 319 -1.09 11.12 -19.06
CA PHE A 319 -0.32 12.37 -19.04
C PHE A 319 -0.87 13.34 -17.99
N VAL A 320 0.03 14.07 -17.32
CA VAL A 320 -0.30 15.04 -16.27
C VAL A 320 0.22 16.42 -16.71
N PRO A 321 -0.59 17.22 -17.44
CA PRO A 321 -0.15 18.51 -18.00
C PRO A 321 0.39 19.47 -16.94
N GLU A 322 -0.17 19.45 -15.73
CA GLU A 322 0.13 20.38 -14.64
C GLU A 322 1.53 20.16 -14.03
N LEU A 323 2.14 19.01 -14.31
CA LEU A 323 3.49 18.66 -13.87
C LEU A 323 4.49 18.57 -15.05
N SER A 324 4.06 18.94 -16.26
CA SER A 324 4.80 18.67 -17.51
C SER A 324 5.14 19.93 -18.30
N VAL A 325 6.18 19.84 -19.12
CA VAL A 325 6.42 20.76 -20.23
C VAL A 325 5.38 20.53 -21.35
N ASP A 326 5.13 21.52 -22.21
CA ASP A 326 4.19 21.41 -23.34
C ASP A 326 4.48 20.18 -24.22
N GLY A 327 3.57 19.21 -24.19
CA GLY A 327 3.67 17.96 -24.96
C GLY A 327 3.60 18.16 -26.47
N ASN A 328 3.08 19.30 -26.95
CA ASN A 328 3.03 19.64 -28.37
C ASN A 328 4.37 20.15 -28.93
N MET A 329 5.36 20.37 -28.06
CA MET A 329 6.69 20.82 -28.47
C MET A 329 7.34 19.81 -29.42
N ARG A 330 7.76 20.30 -30.60
CA ARG A 330 8.50 19.49 -31.58
C ARG A 330 9.96 19.31 -31.15
N ILE A 331 10.39 18.08 -31.08
CA ILE A 331 11.72 17.63 -30.68
C ILE A 331 12.44 17.07 -31.90
N THR A 332 13.69 17.47 -32.11
CA THR A 332 14.56 16.91 -33.14
C THR A 332 15.36 15.76 -32.53
N THR A 333 15.15 14.54 -33.04
CA THR A 333 15.74 13.31 -32.49
C THR A 333 16.29 12.43 -33.62
N PRO A 334 17.31 11.57 -33.39
CA PRO A 334 17.77 10.61 -34.40
C PRO A 334 16.63 9.72 -34.90
N ASN A 335 16.60 9.43 -36.20
CA ASN A 335 15.58 8.60 -36.83
C ASN A 335 15.83 7.11 -36.50
N ILE A 336 15.36 6.67 -35.34
CA ILE A 336 15.64 5.34 -34.77
C ILE A 336 15.34 4.18 -35.75
N PRO A 337 14.20 4.13 -36.48
CA PRO A 337 13.96 3.09 -37.48
C PRO A 337 14.99 3.07 -38.62
N LEU A 338 15.32 4.24 -39.17
CA LEU A 338 16.28 4.38 -40.26
C LEU A 338 17.70 3.96 -39.83
N LEU A 339 18.13 4.42 -38.66
CA LEU A 339 19.47 4.18 -38.12
C LEU A 339 19.64 2.74 -37.61
N THR A 340 18.56 2.13 -37.13
CA THR A 340 18.49 0.69 -36.87
C THR A 340 18.67 -0.12 -38.16
N LEU A 341 17.91 0.23 -39.22
CA LEU A 341 18.01 -0.45 -40.52
C LEU A 341 19.40 -0.29 -41.15
N SER A 342 20.02 0.90 -41.06
CA SER A 342 21.35 1.12 -41.62
C SER A 342 22.44 0.35 -40.88
N THR A 343 22.37 0.31 -39.54
CA THR A 343 23.29 -0.46 -38.69
C THR A 343 23.17 -1.96 -38.98
N GLN A 344 21.95 -2.51 -38.98
CA GLN A 344 21.71 -3.93 -39.33
C GLN A 344 22.12 -4.26 -40.77
N SER A 345 22.05 -3.29 -41.70
CA SER A 345 22.47 -3.48 -43.09
C SER A 345 23.98 -3.67 -43.26
N LYS A 346 24.81 -3.43 -42.24
CA LYS A 346 26.28 -3.59 -42.28
C LYS A 346 26.72 -4.98 -42.74
N ASN A 347 26.00 -6.04 -42.36
CA ASN A 347 26.36 -7.42 -42.70
C ASN A 347 25.74 -7.94 -44.01
N LEU A 348 24.99 -7.10 -44.75
CA LEU A 348 24.41 -7.46 -46.05
C LEU A 348 25.43 -7.36 -47.21
N ASN A 349 25.16 -8.05 -48.32
CA ASN A 349 25.97 -7.91 -49.53
C ASN A 349 25.82 -6.52 -50.19
N TYR A 350 26.77 -6.16 -51.06
CA TYR A 350 26.84 -4.84 -51.68
C TYR A 350 25.59 -4.46 -52.50
N PHE A 351 25.02 -5.41 -53.24
CA PHE A 351 23.83 -5.17 -54.07
C PHE A 351 22.59 -4.88 -53.22
N LEU A 352 22.38 -5.64 -52.14
CA LEU A 352 21.29 -5.37 -51.18
C LEU A 352 21.47 -4.01 -50.50
N LYS A 353 22.69 -3.67 -50.04
CA LYS A 353 23.00 -2.34 -49.49
C LYS A 353 22.67 -1.22 -50.46
N LYS A 354 23.02 -1.35 -51.75
CA LYS A 354 22.69 -0.33 -52.77
C LYS A 354 21.22 -0.30 -53.15
N GLY A 355 20.50 -1.43 -53.14
CA GLY A 355 19.04 -1.47 -53.29
C GLY A 355 18.31 -0.73 -52.16
N ILE A 356 18.69 -0.99 -50.91
CA ILE A 356 18.18 -0.29 -49.72
C ILE A 356 18.51 1.22 -49.80
N SER A 357 19.76 1.57 -50.14
CA SER A 357 20.22 2.95 -50.36
C SER A 357 19.37 3.71 -51.38
N LEU A 358 19.05 3.08 -52.51
CA LEU A 358 18.21 3.64 -53.56
C LEU A 358 16.76 3.85 -53.07
N ALA A 359 16.16 2.83 -52.43
CA ALA A 359 14.79 2.89 -51.93
C ALA A 359 14.61 3.98 -50.85
N LEU A 360 15.52 4.06 -49.88
CA LEU A 360 15.50 5.08 -48.82
C LEU A 360 15.70 6.50 -49.37
N THR A 361 16.57 6.65 -50.39
CA THR A 361 16.78 7.93 -51.07
C THR A 361 15.55 8.36 -51.87
N ALA A 362 14.92 7.43 -52.61
CA ALA A 362 13.70 7.69 -53.37
C ALA A 362 12.50 8.04 -52.47
N ALA A 363 12.43 7.47 -51.27
CA ALA A 363 11.46 7.80 -50.24
C ALA A 363 11.85 9.04 -49.37
N ASN A 364 12.94 9.75 -49.71
CA ASN A 364 13.39 10.99 -49.06
C ASN A 364 13.63 10.88 -47.54
N TYR A 365 14.17 9.74 -47.09
CA TYR A 365 14.49 9.52 -45.67
C TYR A 365 15.64 10.44 -45.18
N LYS A 366 15.49 10.97 -43.96
CA LYS A 366 16.49 11.82 -43.28
C LYS A 366 17.01 11.19 -41.98
N PRO A 367 18.29 11.40 -41.59
CA PRO A 367 18.86 10.88 -40.34
C PRO A 367 18.22 11.36 -39.04
N PHE A 368 17.56 12.53 -39.07
CA PHE A 368 16.86 13.10 -37.94
C PHE A 368 15.38 13.27 -38.27
N ALA A 369 14.53 13.02 -37.28
CA ALA A 369 13.08 13.21 -37.33
C ALA A 369 12.66 14.38 -36.41
N SER A 370 11.53 15.01 -36.72
CA SER A 370 10.89 16.03 -35.88
C SER A 370 9.53 15.52 -35.42
N VAL A 371 9.46 15.13 -34.15
CA VAL A 371 8.30 14.47 -33.50
C VAL A 371 7.98 15.16 -32.17
N THR A 372 6.76 15.02 -31.69
CA THR A 372 6.37 15.43 -30.32
C THR A 372 6.84 14.41 -29.27
N ALA A 373 6.76 14.79 -28.00
CA ALA A 373 7.10 13.91 -26.89
C ALA A 373 6.17 12.67 -26.83
N ASP A 374 4.87 12.86 -27.06
CA ASP A 374 3.89 11.76 -27.05
C ASP A 374 4.12 10.77 -28.21
N GLU A 375 4.35 11.28 -29.42
CA GLU A 375 4.70 10.48 -30.61
C GLU A 375 5.93 9.60 -30.36
N LEU A 376 7.01 10.16 -29.80
CA LEU A 376 8.25 9.42 -29.53
C LEU A 376 8.10 8.37 -28.42
N VAL A 377 7.22 8.61 -27.43
CA VAL A 377 7.04 7.72 -26.27
C VAL A 377 6.00 6.63 -26.52
N PHE A 378 4.83 6.96 -27.10
CA PHE A 378 3.67 6.06 -27.23
C PHE A 378 3.26 5.66 -28.66
N GLY A 379 3.84 6.29 -29.69
CA GLY A 379 3.84 5.70 -31.03
C GLY A 379 3.44 6.62 -32.17
N TYR A 380 4.37 6.88 -33.10
CA TYR A 380 4.08 7.41 -34.43
C TYR A 380 4.11 6.31 -35.51
N ASP A 381 3.42 6.57 -36.63
CA ASP A 381 3.37 5.67 -37.78
C ASP A 381 4.61 5.86 -38.66
N ASP A 382 5.52 4.88 -38.62
CA ASP A 382 6.74 4.83 -39.42
C ASP A 382 6.66 3.71 -40.47
N THR A 383 7.05 4.00 -41.73
CA THR A 383 6.88 3.02 -42.81
C THR A 383 7.95 1.93 -42.82
N LEU A 384 9.14 2.14 -42.24
CA LEU A 384 10.13 1.08 -42.03
C LEU A 384 9.65 0.12 -40.94
N VAL A 385 9.08 0.63 -39.84
CA VAL A 385 8.49 -0.20 -38.77
C VAL A 385 7.27 -0.96 -39.27
N ALA A 386 6.38 -0.34 -40.05
CA ALA A 386 5.25 -1.04 -40.66
C ALA A 386 5.69 -2.17 -41.62
N LEU A 387 6.76 -1.96 -42.40
CA LEU A 387 7.36 -3.00 -43.24
C LEU A 387 8.00 -4.11 -42.41
N ALA A 388 8.78 -3.77 -41.38
CA ALA A 388 9.37 -4.74 -40.46
C ALA A 388 8.29 -5.58 -39.75
N HIS A 389 7.23 -4.94 -39.23
CA HIS A 389 6.10 -5.64 -38.62
C HIS A 389 5.44 -6.65 -39.57
N ARG A 390 5.35 -6.33 -40.87
CA ARG A 390 4.77 -7.21 -41.88
C ARG A 390 5.70 -8.38 -42.26
N PHE A 391 6.99 -8.10 -42.50
CA PHE A 391 7.91 -9.03 -43.15
C PHE A 391 8.92 -9.73 -42.22
N TYR A 392 9.20 -9.23 -41.02
CA TYR A 392 10.15 -9.87 -40.11
C TYR A 392 9.55 -11.13 -39.46
N PRO A 393 10.38 -12.15 -39.14
CA PRO A 393 9.94 -13.36 -38.45
C PRO A 393 9.46 -13.04 -37.02
N ARG A 394 8.65 -13.92 -36.42
CA ARG A 394 7.89 -13.63 -35.19
C ARG A 394 8.75 -13.21 -33.99
N ASP A 395 9.97 -13.71 -33.91
CA ASP A 395 10.98 -13.44 -32.88
C ASP A 395 11.58 -12.04 -32.97
N LYS A 396 11.73 -11.48 -34.18
CA LYS A 396 12.29 -10.13 -34.42
C LYS A 396 11.23 -9.12 -34.86
N ARG A 397 9.95 -9.45 -34.77
CA ARG A 397 8.86 -8.61 -35.27
C ARG A 397 8.54 -7.47 -34.28
N PRO A 398 8.82 -6.19 -34.63
CA PRO A 398 8.45 -5.06 -33.77
C PRO A 398 6.92 -4.88 -33.73
N LEU A 399 6.45 -4.01 -32.84
CA LEU A 399 5.06 -3.51 -32.89
C LEU A 399 4.81 -2.69 -34.16
N ALA A 400 3.55 -2.44 -34.51
CA ALA A 400 3.17 -1.80 -35.79
C ALA A 400 3.48 -0.29 -35.87
N LYS A 401 3.86 0.35 -34.76
CA LYS A 401 4.23 1.77 -34.65
C LYS A 401 5.59 1.94 -33.99
N MET A 402 6.31 3.01 -34.32
CA MET A 402 7.57 3.38 -33.68
C MET A 402 7.31 4.21 -32.42
N GLY A 403 7.81 3.77 -31.27
CA GLY A 403 7.73 4.52 -30.01
C GLY A 403 8.39 3.74 -28.85
N LEU A 404 9.01 4.47 -27.93
CA LEU A 404 9.98 3.92 -26.98
C LEU A 404 9.37 3.13 -25.81
N LEU A 405 8.13 3.46 -25.41
CA LEU A 405 7.37 2.74 -24.36
C LEU A 405 6.16 1.99 -24.95
N ASN A 406 6.20 1.66 -26.24
CA ASN A 406 5.10 1.01 -26.95
C ASN A 406 4.74 -0.34 -26.32
N GLY A 407 3.44 -0.54 -26.08
CA GLY A 407 2.93 -1.75 -25.42
C GLY A 407 3.07 -1.76 -23.89
N ARG A 408 3.47 -0.66 -23.24
CA ARG A 408 3.30 -0.49 -21.78
C ARG A 408 1.85 -0.20 -21.35
N ASN A 409 1.04 0.37 -22.24
CA ASN A 409 -0.33 0.79 -21.92
C ASN A 409 -1.35 -0.35 -22.15
N GLY A 410 -2.24 -0.58 -21.18
CA GLY A 410 -3.22 -1.66 -21.19
C GLY A 410 -2.76 -2.89 -20.39
N THR A 411 -3.33 -4.06 -20.70
CA THR A 411 -2.90 -5.34 -20.12
C THR A 411 -1.70 -5.87 -20.88
N LEU A 412 -0.56 -6.04 -20.20
CA LEU A 412 0.64 -6.64 -20.78
C LEU A 412 0.36 -8.12 -21.10
N ALA A 413 0.85 -8.58 -22.25
CA ALA A 413 0.77 -10.00 -22.63
C ALA A 413 1.61 -10.92 -21.72
N GLU A 414 2.52 -10.34 -20.94
CA GLU A 414 3.44 -11.04 -20.05
C GLU A 414 2.74 -11.60 -18.81
N VAL A 415 3.05 -12.86 -18.47
CA VAL A 415 2.62 -13.52 -17.24
C VAL A 415 3.80 -13.63 -16.28
N SER A 416 3.74 -12.88 -15.19
CA SER A 416 4.71 -12.95 -14.09
C SER A 416 4.22 -13.93 -13.02
N THR A 417 5.10 -14.82 -12.55
CA THR A 417 4.84 -15.71 -11.41
C THR A 417 5.82 -15.41 -10.30
N ILE A 418 5.33 -15.05 -9.10
CA ILE A 418 6.18 -14.70 -7.94
C ILE A 418 5.97 -15.65 -6.74
N ASN A 419 6.99 -15.72 -5.89
CA ASN A 419 6.98 -16.45 -4.63
C ASN A 419 6.16 -15.71 -3.55
N THR A 420 5.14 -16.38 -2.98
CA THR A 420 4.28 -15.79 -1.93
C THR A 420 4.91 -15.77 -0.53
N GLY A 421 6.09 -16.37 -0.37
CA GLY A 421 6.78 -16.51 0.92
C GLY A 421 6.19 -17.57 1.87
N SER A 422 5.16 -18.31 1.45
CA SER A 422 4.47 -19.31 2.30
C SER A 422 4.93 -20.77 2.12
N GLY A 423 5.83 -21.05 1.17
CA GLY A 423 6.40 -22.39 0.95
C GLY A 423 7.70 -22.65 1.72
N GLU A 424 8.38 -23.75 1.39
CA GLU A 424 9.59 -24.24 2.11
C GLU A 424 10.72 -23.21 2.25
N ASN A 425 10.92 -22.36 1.23
CA ASN A 425 11.93 -21.29 1.25
C ASN A 425 11.55 -20.12 2.18
N GLY A 426 10.32 -20.09 2.69
CA GLY A 426 9.77 -19.03 3.52
C GLY A 426 9.96 -17.65 2.91
N MET A 427 10.27 -16.67 3.75
CA MET A 427 10.47 -15.28 3.33
C MET A 427 11.78 -15.02 2.57
N GLN A 428 12.68 -16.02 2.41
CA GLN A 428 13.96 -15.85 1.71
C GLN A 428 13.80 -15.49 0.21
N LYS A 429 12.68 -15.89 -0.40
CA LYS A 429 12.34 -15.58 -1.80
C LYS A 429 11.12 -14.66 -1.95
N PHE A 430 10.60 -14.08 -0.86
CA PHE A 430 9.35 -13.32 -0.89
C PHE A 430 9.40 -12.18 -1.91
N GLY A 431 8.41 -12.12 -2.80
CA GLY A 431 8.31 -11.10 -3.85
C GLY A 431 9.19 -11.33 -5.08
N TYR A 432 10.11 -12.31 -5.06
CA TYR A 432 10.92 -12.65 -6.23
C TYR A 432 10.17 -13.53 -7.24
N LEU A 433 10.44 -13.28 -8.52
CA LEU A 433 9.97 -14.07 -9.65
C LEU A 433 10.46 -15.53 -9.56
N ASP A 434 9.52 -16.45 -9.74
CA ASP A 434 9.75 -17.88 -9.96
C ASP A 434 9.76 -18.22 -11.46
N ARG A 435 8.86 -17.60 -12.24
CA ARG A 435 8.74 -17.77 -13.69
C ARG A 435 8.30 -16.51 -14.40
N LEU A 436 8.71 -16.38 -15.65
CA LEU A 436 8.27 -15.34 -16.59
C LEU A 436 7.77 -16.03 -17.88
N ASN A 437 6.50 -15.85 -18.23
CA ASN A 437 5.86 -16.54 -19.37
C ASN A 437 6.02 -18.08 -19.33
N GLY A 438 6.09 -18.64 -18.12
CA GLY A 438 6.33 -20.08 -17.86
C GLY A 438 7.80 -20.50 -17.80
N LEU A 439 8.73 -19.68 -18.30
CA LEU A 439 10.18 -19.93 -18.27
C LEU A 439 10.78 -19.64 -16.90
N ASP A 440 11.83 -20.39 -16.53
CA ASP A 440 12.65 -20.26 -15.32
C ASP A 440 13.89 -19.37 -15.52
N ARG A 441 14.00 -18.71 -16.69
CA ARG A 441 15.13 -17.91 -17.14
C ARG A 441 14.69 -16.86 -18.16
N LEU A 442 15.46 -15.78 -18.30
CA LEU A 442 15.24 -14.77 -19.34
C LEU A 442 15.52 -15.39 -20.73
N PRO A 443 14.63 -15.20 -21.72
CA PRO A 443 14.83 -15.76 -23.06
C PRO A 443 15.93 -15.03 -23.87
N TYR A 444 16.31 -13.82 -23.43
CA TYR A 444 17.20 -12.91 -24.14
C TYR A 444 18.69 -13.27 -24.05
N TRP A 445 19.10 -14.04 -23.03
CA TRP A 445 20.50 -14.27 -22.70
C TRP A 445 20.83 -15.77 -22.68
N ARG A 446 21.96 -16.15 -23.29
CA ARG A 446 22.29 -17.56 -23.51
C ARG A 446 22.73 -18.28 -22.22
N HIS A 447 23.47 -17.60 -21.35
CA HIS A 447 24.18 -18.20 -20.21
C HIS A 447 23.86 -17.54 -18.84
N LYS A 448 24.19 -18.26 -17.76
CA LYS A 448 24.18 -17.73 -16.38
C LYS A 448 25.48 -16.96 -16.11
N PRO A 449 25.48 -15.93 -15.25
CA PRO A 449 24.36 -15.43 -14.46
C PRO A 449 23.34 -14.58 -15.25
N CYS A 450 23.68 -14.11 -16.46
CA CYS A 450 22.91 -13.12 -17.22
C CYS A 450 21.44 -13.49 -17.49
N ASN A 451 21.12 -14.77 -17.66
CA ASN A 451 19.75 -15.25 -17.90
C ASN A 451 18.92 -15.55 -16.64
N ASN A 452 19.41 -15.20 -15.44
CA ASN A 452 18.66 -15.34 -14.19
C ASN A 452 17.44 -14.40 -14.12
N ILE A 453 16.33 -14.87 -13.54
CA ILE A 453 15.09 -14.09 -13.30
C ILE A 453 14.84 -13.78 -11.81
N SER A 454 15.63 -14.32 -10.88
CA SER A 454 15.38 -14.26 -9.43
C SER A 454 15.52 -12.85 -8.83
N ALA A 455 14.53 -12.01 -9.10
CA ALA A 455 14.47 -10.60 -8.75
C ALA A 455 13.03 -10.15 -8.43
N SER A 456 12.91 -8.99 -7.80
CA SER A 456 11.64 -8.34 -7.45
C SER A 456 11.07 -7.52 -8.62
N GLU A 457 9.74 -7.49 -8.74
CA GLU A 457 8.96 -6.51 -9.52
C GLU A 457 8.95 -5.10 -8.89
N GLY A 458 9.88 -4.80 -7.98
CA GLY A 458 9.97 -3.55 -7.22
C GLY A 458 8.92 -3.39 -6.11
N SER A 459 7.81 -4.14 -6.12
CA SER A 459 6.75 -4.06 -5.10
C SER A 459 7.15 -4.66 -3.75
N PHE A 460 7.82 -5.81 -3.74
CA PHE A 460 8.15 -6.60 -2.54
C PHE A 460 9.52 -7.26 -2.67
N PHE A 461 10.31 -7.23 -1.59
CA PHE A 461 11.64 -7.82 -1.50
C PHE A 461 11.70 -8.82 -0.33
N PRO A 462 12.61 -9.80 -0.35
CA PRO A 462 12.88 -10.64 0.81
C PRO A 462 13.33 -9.78 2.01
N PRO A 463 12.64 -9.84 3.18
CA PRO A 463 12.97 -8.98 4.32
C PRO A 463 14.40 -9.19 4.82
N ARG A 464 15.20 -8.13 4.84
CA ARG A 464 16.61 -8.17 5.26
C ARG A 464 16.78 -8.64 6.71
N ASP A 465 15.81 -8.37 7.58
CA ASP A 465 15.82 -8.89 8.96
C ASP A 465 15.80 -10.43 9.03
N ILE A 466 15.36 -11.11 7.96
CA ILE A 466 15.34 -12.57 7.81
C ILE A 466 16.49 -13.05 6.91
N THR A 467 16.74 -12.39 5.78
CA THR A 467 17.71 -12.88 4.77
C THR A 467 19.17 -12.53 5.09
N LYS A 468 19.39 -11.42 5.82
CA LYS A 468 20.70 -10.78 6.03
C LYS A 468 21.47 -10.45 4.74
N ALA A 469 20.79 -10.47 3.59
CA ALA A 469 21.41 -10.20 2.29
C ALA A 469 21.61 -8.69 2.08
N ASN A 470 22.86 -8.31 1.75
CA ASN A 470 23.20 -6.92 1.41
C ASN A 470 22.91 -6.57 -0.06
N ARG A 471 22.66 -7.55 -0.93
CA ARG A 471 22.27 -7.35 -2.34
C ARG A 471 20.85 -7.85 -2.58
N VAL A 472 20.01 -7.02 -3.19
CA VAL A 472 18.71 -7.41 -3.76
C VAL A 472 18.73 -7.21 -5.27
N HIS A 473 17.74 -7.76 -5.97
CA HIS A 473 17.62 -7.57 -7.42
C HIS A 473 16.23 -7.05 -7.80
N VAL A 474 16.18 -6.17 -8.80
CA VAL A 474 14.95 -5.65 -9.42
C VAL A 474 14.88 -6.08 -10.88
N TYR A 475 13.66 -6.34 -11.34
CA TYR A 475 13.32 -6.57 -12.75
C TYR A 475 12.12 -5.70 -13.15
N ASP A 476 12.28 -4.94 -14.22
CA ASP A 476 11.18 -4.52 -15.09
C ASP A 476 11.51 -4.99 -16.50
N LYS A 477 10.47 -5.29 -17.27
CA LYS A 477 10.55 -5.87 -18.62
C LYS A 477 11.55 -5.15 -19.51
N ASP A 478 11.53 -3.81 -19.52
CA ASP A 478 12.26 -3.01 -20.50
C ASP A 478 13.75 -2.80 -20.14
N LEU A 479 14.17 -3.26 -18.95
CA LEU A 479 15.57 -3.35 -18.52
C LEU A 479 16.24 -4.62 -19.05
N CYS A 480 15.44 -5.64 -19.44
CA CYS A 480 15.82 -6.88 -20.12
C CYS A 480 16.87 -7.78 -19.44
N ARG A 481 17.39 -7.38 -18.27
CA ARG A 481 18.18 -8.17 -17.32
C ARG A 481 17.70 -7.87 -15.90
N ILE A 482 18.08 -8.71 -14.94
CA ILE A 482 17.95 -8.32 -13.52
C ILE A 482 19.02 -7.28 -13.18
N ILE A 483 18.63 -6.28 -12.38
CA ILE A 483 19.48 -5.18 -11.92
C ILE A 483 19.82 -5.40 -10.45
N PRO A 484 21.12 -5.46 -10.07
CA PRO A 484 21.53 -5.55 -8.67
C PRO A 484 21.37 -4.21 -7.97
N LEU A 485 20.98 -4.23 -6.70
CA LEU A 485 21.00 -3.09 -5.79
C LEU A 485 21.68 -3.49 -4.49
N ASP A 486 22.70 -2.72 -4.08
CA ASP A 486 23.48 -2.97 -2.88
C ASP A 486 23.09 -2.04 -1.73
N TYR A 487 23.02 -2.61 -0.54
CA TYR A 487 22.82 -1.91 0.72
C TYR A 487 23.99 -0.95 1.00
N VAL A 488 23.65 0.30 1.33
CA VAL A 488 24.62 1.35 1.64
C VAL A 488 24.58 1.74 3.11
N LYS A 489 23.40 2.11 3.65
CA LYS A 489 23.23 2.65 5.02
C LYS A 489 21.77 2.61 5.47
N PRO A 490 21.47 2.65 6.78
CA PRO A 490 20.11 2.90 7.23
C PRO A 490 19.74 4.38 6.99
N VAL A 491 18.46 4.64 6.76
CA VAL A 491 17.86 5.97 6.56
C VAL A 491 16.47 6.02 7.19
N VAL A 492 16.02 7.23 7.57
CA VAL A 492 14.63 7.46 8.02
C VAL A 492 13.92 8.28 6.95
N LYS A 493 12.77 7.80 6.47
CA LYS A 493 11.83 8.56 5.63
C LYS A 493 10.50 8.62 6.37
N ASP A 494 9.95 9.82 6.52
CA ASP A 494 8.59 10.03 7.03
C ASP A 494 8.29 9.49 8.44
N GLY A 495 9.34 9.26 9.24
CA GLY A 495 9.27 8.64 10.58
C GLY A 495 9.34 7.12 10.58
N ILE A 496 9.70 6.49 9.45
CA ILE A 496 9.84 5.03 9.28
C ILE A 496 11.30 4.70 8.96
N ASP A 497 11.86 3.72 9.68
CA ASP A 497 13.20 3.17 9.41
C ASP A 497 13.21 2.31 8.13
N ALA A 498 14.15 2.60 7.24
CA ALA A 498 14.38 1.88 6.00
C ALA A 498 15.88 1.75 5.70
N ASP A 499 16.26 0.72 4.95
CA ASP A 499 17.61 0.55 4.42
C ASP A 499 17.71 1.18 3.03
N LEU A 500 18.75 2.00 2.80
CA LEU A 500 19.06 2.54 1.49
C LEU A 500 19.83 1.51 0.67
N TYR A 501 19.24 1.13 -0.46
CA TYR A 501 19.83 0.29 -1.50
C TYR A 501 20.08 1.14 -2.76
N MET A 502 21.21 0.97 -3.42
CA MET A 502 21.63 1.75 -4.59
C MET A 502 22.19 0.85 -5.70
N LEU A 503 22.12 1.31 -6.96
CA LEU A 503 22.81 0.66 -8.08
C LEU A 503 24.34 0.71 -7.87
N PRO A 504 25.07 -0.42 -7.93
CA PRO A 504 26.52 -0.41 -7.85
C PRO A 504 27.16 -0.01 -9.20
N ARG A 505 28.34 0.60 -9.15
CA ARG A 505 29.04 1.18 -10.31
C ARG A 505 29.32 0.19 -11.43
N ASP A 506 29.57 -1.07 -11.08
CA ASP A 506 29.92 -2.17 -11.97
C ASP A 506 28.69 -2.92 -12.52
N ALA A 507 27.47 -2.42 -12.27
CA ALA A 507 26.24 -3.02 -12.77
C ALA A 507 26.14 -3.05 -14.31
N PHE A 508 26.77 -2.10 -15.01
CA PHE A 508 26.76 -2.00 -16.47
C PHE A 508 28.18 -1.99 -17.05
N GLY A 509 28.38 -2.72 -18.15
CA GLY A 509 29.67 -2.80 -18.85
C GLY A 509 30.57 -3.97 -18.42
N GLY A 510 31.83 -3.92 -18.87
CA GLY A 510 32.78 -5.03 -18.86
C GLY A 510 33.61 -5.19 -17.59
N SER A 511 33.69 -4.16 -16.74
CA SER A 511 34.46 -4.19 -15.48
C SER A 511 34.05 -5.32 -14.52
N ASN A 512 32.79 -5.76 -14.52
CA ASN A 512 32.35 -6.94 -13.78
C ASN A 512 32.36 -8.21 -14.66
N LYS A 513 33.06 -9.25 -14.21
CA LYS A 513 33.11 -10.56 -14.87
C LYS A 513 31.74 -11.24 -15.02
N ASP A 514 30.82 -11.03 -14.08
CA ASP A 514 29.45 -11.56 -14.15
C ASP A 514 28.65 -10.96 -15.32
N ASN A 515 29.03 -9.78 -15.83
CA ASN A 515 28.39 -9.17 -16.99
C ASN A 515 28.87 -9.76 -18.34
N GLN A 516 29.91 -10.59 -18.38
CA GLN A 516 30.51 -11.06 -19.64
C GLN A 516 29.52 -11.79 -20.57
N CYS A 517 28.50 -12.44 -20.02
CA CYS A 517 27.44 -13.12 -20.79
C CYS A 517 26.33 -12.19 -21.33
N PHE A 518 26.45 -10.86 -21.15
CA PHE A 518 25.66 -9.86 -21.88
C PHE A 518 26.35 -9.42 -23.19
N ASN A 519 27.57 -9.89 -23.44
CA ASN A 519 28.30 -9.62 -24.67
C ASN A 519 27.87 -10.66 -25.71
N GLU A 520 27.44 -10.17 -26.87
CA GLU A 520 27.13 -10.97 -28.05
C GLU A 520 28.26 -10.78 -29.07
N ASP A 521 28.36 -11.67 -30.05
CA ASP A 521 29.55 -11.84 -30.91
C ASP A 521 29.96 -10.56 -31.71
N ASP A 522 29.02 -9.64 -31.95
CA ASP A 522 29.21 -8.34 -32.61
C ASP A 522 29.46 -7.14 -31.64
N TYR A 523 29.63 -7.35 -30.32
CA TYR A 523 29.65 -6.27 -29.31
C TYR A 523 30.75 -6.38 -28.22
N GLU A 524 31.59 -5.34 -28.13
CA GLU A 524 32.52 -5.10 -27.01
C GLU A 524 31.87 -4.27 -25.89
N ALA A 525 32.06 -4.69 -24.63
CA ALA A 525 31.49 -4.02 -23.47
C ALA A 525 32.20 -2.71 -23.10
N GLU A 526 31.49 -1.59 -23.20
CA GLU A 526 31.90 -0.28 -22.67
C GLU A 526 31.33 -0.07 -21.26
N ASP A 527 32.13 0.47 -20.33
CA ASP A 527 31.72 0.65 -18.94
C ASP A 527 30.63 1.73 -18.76
N GLY A 528 29.59 1.38 -18.00
CA GLY A 528 28.36 2.17 -17.86
C GLY A 528 27.30 1.95 -18.95
N LEU A 529 27.60 1.19 -20.01
CA LEU A 529 26.63 0.79 -21.04
C LEU A 529 26.22 -0.69 -20.91
N GLN A 530 24.94 -0.96 -21.15
CA GLN A 530 24.38 -2.30 -21.23
C GLN A 530 23.57 -2.45 -22.52
N ASN A 531 23.92 -3.46 -23.33
CA ASN A 531 23.18 -3.82 -24.54
C ASN A 531 21.78 -4.35 -24.18
N ILE A 532 20.72 -3.86 -24.83
CA ILE A 532 19.36 -4.45 -24.74
C ILE A 532 18.76 -4.83 -26.11
N SER A 533 19.57 -4.84 -27.18
CA SER A 533 19.17 -5.27 -28.52
C SER A 533 18.44 -6.63 -28.58
N PRO A 534 18.84 -7.68 -27.82
CA PRO A 534 18.14 -8.97 -27.84
C PRO A 534 16.68 -8.95 -27.40
N CYS A 535 16.24 -7.96 -26.61
CA CYS A 535 14.82 -7.77 -26.28
C CYS A 535 14.14 -6.71 -27.16
N GLN A 536 14.89 -5.71 -27.64
CA GLN A 536 14.38 -4.63 -28.51
C GLN A 536 14.37 -5.02 -30.00
N TYR A 537 13.93 -6.26 -30.30
CA TYR A 537 13.78 -6.79 -31.67
C TYR A 537 15.06 -6.78 -32.54
N GLY A 538 16.24 -6.67 -31.92
CA GLY A 538 17.53 -6.52 -32.61
C GLY A 538 17.92 -5.07 -32.93
N ALA A 539 17.14 -4.07 -32.50
CA ALA A 539 17.52 -2.65 -32.62
C ALA A 539 18.70 -2.35 -31.67
N PRO A 540 19.71 -1.54 -32.08
CA PRO A 540 20.93 -1.32 -31.31
C PRO A 540 20.71 -0.33 -30.15
N VAL A 541 19.83 -0.69 -29.23
CA VAL A 541 19.43 0.11 -28.06
C VAL A 541 20.24 -0.33 -26.83
N TYR A 542 20.69 0.66 -26.06
CA TYR A 542 21.57 0.51 -24.92
C TYR A 542 21.03 1.29 -23.72
N ILE A 543 21.10 0.70 -22.52
CA ILE A 543 20.77 1.41 -21.28
C ILE A 543 22.04 1.91 -20.57
N SER A 544 21.90 3.04 -19.89
CA SER A 544 22.89 3.63 -18.98
C SER A 544 22.20 4.35 -17.82
N ASN A 545 22.98 4.89 -16.88
CA ASN A 545 22.46 5.96 -16.01
C ASN A 545 22.19 7.24 -16.83
N PRO A 546 21.32 8.15 -16.35
CA PRO A 546 21.12 9.47 -16.95
C PRO A 546 22.40 10.30 -17.04
N HIS A 547 22.52 11.04 -18.15
CA HIS A 547 23.69 11.83 -18.53
C HIS A 547 25.01 11.04 -18.49
N PHE A 548 24.98 9.73 -18.73
CA PHE A 548 26.14 8.83 -18.61
C PHE A 548 26.84 8.90 -17.23
N TYR A 549 26.08 9.17 -16.16
CA TYR A 549 26.59 9.15 -14.79
C TYR A 549 27.29 7.81 -14.47
N GLU A 550 28.50 7.88 -13.90
CA GLU A 550 29.36 6.71 -13.60
C GLU A 550 29.65 5.78 -14.80
N SER A 551 29.62 6.31 -16.03
CA SER A 551 30.00 5.61 -17.27
C SER A 551 31.39 6.05 -17.79
N ASN A 552 31.91 5.40 -18.84
CA ASN A 552 33.16 5.78 -19.50
C ASN A 552 33.16 7.29 -19.89
N PRO A 553 34.14 8.11 -19.42
CA PRO A 553 34.22 9.55 -19.73
C PRO A 553 34.20 9.91 -21.22
N LYS A 554 34.53 8.97 -22.11
CA LYS A 554 34.40 9.12 -23.57
C LYS A 554 33.01 9.62 -24.00
N PHE A 555 31.93 9.07 -23.42
CA PHE A 555 30.56 9.44 -23.81
C PHE A 555 30.19 10.88 -23.42
N LEU A 556 30.80 11.40 -22.35
CA LEU A 556 30.68 12.81 -21.96
C LEU A 556 31.56 13.70 -22.84
N ALA A 557 32.74 13.24 -23.24
CA ALA A 557 33.65 13.99 -24.09
C ALA A 557 33.14 14.15 -25.54
N GLU A 558 32.29 13.23 -26.02
CA GLU A 558 31.75 13.21 -27.38
C GLU A 558 30.49 14.07 -27.59
N VAL A 559 29.81 14.49 -26.51
CA VAL A 559 28.53 15.24 -26.53
C VAL A 559 28.71 16.64 -25.90
N GLU A 560 27.92 17.63 -26.35
CA GLU A 560 27.76 18.91 -25.65
C GLU A 560 26.35 19.00 -25.03
N GLY A 561 26.26 19.41 -23.76
CA GLY A 561 24.98 19.63 -23.05
C GLY A 561 24.63 18.64 -21.93
N LEU A 562 25.42 17.58 -21.72
CA LEU A 562 25.22 16.64 -20.61
C LEU A 562 25.86 17.13 -19.31
N ASN A 563 25.20 16.90 -18.17
CA ASN A 563 25.63 17.32 -16.84
C ASN A 563 25.31 16.26 -15.76
N PRO A 564 26.14 15.21 -15.62
CA PRO A 564 25.88 14.10 -14.69
C PRO A 564 25.96 14.50 -13.22
N GLN A 565 24.82 14.57 -12.55
CA GLN A 565 24.70 14.83 -11.11
C GLN A 565 24.19 13.60 -10.36
N LYS A 566 24.83 13.25 -9.24
CA LYS A 566 24.53 12.04 -8.48
C LYS A 566 23.10 12.01 -7.96
N GLU A 567 22.70 13.06 -7.25
CA GLU A 567 21.42 13.16 -6.55
C GLU A 567 20.22 13.13 -7.52
N LEU A 568 20.44 13.61 -8.75
CA LEU A 568 19.45 13.61 -9.83
C LEU A 568 19.43 12.31 -10.63
N HIS A 569 20.55 11.59 -10.78
CA HIS A 569 20.69 10.49 -11.75
C HIS A 569 20.91 9.11 -11.12
N GLU A 570 21.23 9.00 -9.83
CA GLU A 570 21.41 7.71 -9.16
C GLU A 570 20.09 6.94 -9.01
N THR A 571 20.10 5.63 -9.31
CA THR A 571 18.98 4.71 -9.01
C THR A 571 19.08 4.22 -7.56
N TYR A 572 17.99 4.34 -6.80
CA TYR A 572 17.94 3.92 -5.39
C TYR A 572 16.55 3.45 -4.93
N PHE A 573 16.55 2.65 -3.86
CA PHE A 573 15.35 2.22 -3.13
C PHE A 573 15.58 2.39 -1.62
N LYS A 574 14.55 2.83 -0.88
CA LYS A 574 14.53 2.85 0.58
C LYS A 574 13.57 1.73 1.03
N ILE A 575 14.11 0.60 1.49
CA ILE A 575 13.34 -0.63 1.75
C ILE A 575 13.20 -0.87 3.25
N GLN A 576 11.98 -1.06 3.74
CA GLN A 576 11.72 -1.34 5.15
C GLN A 576 12.24 -2.76 5.52
N PRO A 577 13.25 -2.91 6.40
CA PRO A 577 13.99 -4.18 6.55
C PRO A 577 13.19 -5.36 7.12
N ARG A 578 12.08 -5.11 7.83
CA ARG A 578 11.22 -6.16 8.42
C ARG A 578 10.10 -6.62 7.51
N LEU A 579 9.58 -5.72 6.68
CA LEU A 579 8.47 -6.01 5.78
C LEU A 579 8.92 -6.30 4.34
N GLY A 580 10.12 -5.87 3.94
CA GLY A 580 10.59 -5.97 2.56
C GLY A 580 9.84 -5.06 1.59
N VAL A 581 9.20 -3.99 2.10
CA VAL A 581 8.37 -3.05 1.31
C VAL A 581 9.16 -1.76 1.08
N PRO A 582 9.25 -1.21 -0.15
CA PRO A 582 9.82 0.11 -0.36
C PRO A 582 8.93 1.20 0.26
N VAL A 583 9.53 2.11 1.03
CA VAL A 583 8.87 3.35 1.46
C VAL A 583 9.04 4.47 0.43
N GLU A 584 10.08 4.36 -0.39
CA GLU A 584 10.43 5.28 -1.47
C GLU A 584 11.33 4.50 -2.46
N GLY A 585 11.26 4.80 -3.75
CA GLY A 585 12.13 4.15 -4.73
C GLY A 585 12.06 4.83 -6.08
N LYS A 586 13.23 5.00 -6.71
CA LYS A 586 13.42 5.69 -7.98
C LYS A 586 14.33 4.86 -8.88
N VAL A 587 13.75 4.31 -9.94
CA VAL A 587 14.49 3.74 -11.07
C VAL A 587 14.78 4.89 -12.03
N ARG A 588 16.06 5.10 -12.35
CA ARG A 588 16.54 6.17 -13.22
C ARG A 588 17.44 5.59 -14.30
N VAL A 589 16.95 5.58 -15.53
CA VAL A 589 17.61 4.90 -16.66
C VAL A 589 17.50 5.75 -17.92
N GLN A 590 18.58 5.75 -18.71
CA GLN A 590 18.69 6.41 -20.00
C GLN A 590 18.68 5.39 -21.14
N LEU A 591 17.89 5.68 -22.17
CA LEU A 591 17.86 4.96 -23.43
C LEU A 591 18.78 5.64 -24.44
N ASN A 592 19.70 4.85 -25.01
CA ASN A 592 20.69 5.27 -25.97
C ASN A 592 20.59 4.43 -27.25
N LEU A 593 20.88 5.02 -28.41
CA LEU A 593 20.97 4.33 -29.70
C LEU A 593 22.44 4.28 -30.14
N ARG A 594 23.03 3.09 -30.21
CA ARG A 594 24.35 2.90 -30.83
C ARG A 594 24.16 2.82 -32.34
N VAL A 595 24.72 3.76 -33.06
CA VAL A 595 24.66 3.83 -34.52
C VAL A 595 26.05 3.52 -35.08
N GLU A 596 26.11 2.75 -36.15
CA GLU A 596 27.34 2.48 -36.90
C GLU A 596 27.28 3.05 -38.32
N GLN A 597 28.41 3.53 -38.81
CA GLN A 597 28.51 4.22 -40.10
C GLN A 597 28.20 3.26 -41.25
N ALA A 598 27.23 3.65 -42.08
CA ALA A 598 26.77 2.87 -43.22
C ALA A 598 27.07 3.59 -44.56
N PRO A 599 28.34 3.68 -45.00
CA PRO A 599 28.75 4.50 -46.16
C PRO A 599 28.17 4.00 -47.51
N ALA A 600 27.57 2.80 -47.55
CA ALA A 600 26.84 2.34 -48.72
C ALA A 600 25.46 3.01 -48.89
N ILE A 601 24.88 3.55 -47.80
CA ILE A 601 23.51 4.06 -47.68
C ILE A 601 23.52 5.58 -47.68
N LYS A 602 23.17 6.19 -48.83
CA LYS A 602 23.42 7.62 -49.11
C LYS A 602 22.78 8.58 -48.11
N CYS A 603 21.56 8.28 -47.65
CA CYS A 603 20.85 9.16 -46.70
C CYS A 603 21.51 9.24 -45.31
N VAL A 604 22.39 8.30 -44.94
CA VAL A 604 23.11 8.26 -43.65
C VAL A 604 24.63 8.16 -43.83
N GLU A 605 25.15 8.41 -45.03
CA GLU A 605 26.57 8.26 -45.40
C GLU A 605 27.52 9.11 -44.52
N LYS A 606 27.05 10.30 -44.14
CA LYS A 606 27.71 11.24 -43.20
C LYS A 606 27.53 10.90 -41.72
N PHE A 607 26.69 9.93 -41.36
CA PHE A 607 26.38 9.62 -39.97
C PHE A 607 27.45 8.69 -39.40
N ARG A 608 28.39 9.26 -38.62
CA ARG A 608 29.50 8.55 -37.99
C ARG A 608 29.04 7.63 -36.85
N ASP A 609 29.91 6.68 -36.48
CA ASP A 609 29.77 5.85 -35.28
C ASP A 609 29.51 6.72 -34.05
N PHE A 610 28.44 6.43 -33.30
CA PHE A 610 28.04 7.23 -32.14
C PHE A 610 27.09 6.48 -31.20
N VAL A 611 27.13 6.80 -29.90
CA VAL A 611 26.11 6.37 -28.92
C VAL A 611 25.22 7.56 -28.59
N PHE A 612 24.10 7.70 -29.30
CA PHE A 612 23.17 8.81 -29.12
C PHE A 612 22.30 8.62 -27.88
N PRO A 613 22.39 9.45 -26.83
CA PRO A 613 21.38 9.45 -25.78
C PRO A 613 20.08 10.04 -26.34
N ILE A 614 18.97 9.32 -26.18
CA ILE A 614 17.67 9.67 -26.75
C ILE A 614 16.77 10.32 -25.71
N MET A 615 16.61 9.63 -24.58
CA MET A 615 15.85 10.11 -23.41
C MET A 615 16.29 9.37 -22.16
N TRP A 616 15.99 9.93 -20.99
CA TRP A 616 16.01 9.21 -19.72
C TRP A 616 14.68 9.35 -18.99
N LEU A 617 14.45 8.46 -18.03
CA LEU A 617 13.22 8.43 -17.25
C LEU A 617 13.48 8.23 -15.75
N GLU A 618 12.68 8.88 -14.91
CA GLU A 618 12.53 8.62 -13.47
C GLU A 618 11.18 7.93 -13.25
N GLU A 619 11.20 6.63 -12.98
CA GLU A 619 10.03 5.78 -12.71
C GLU A 619 10.06 5.35 -11.24
N GLY A 620 9.01 5.68 -10.46
CA GLY A 620 9.06 5.38 -9.04
C GLY A 620 7.91 5.88 -8.15
N ILE A 621 8.08 5.64 -6.85
CA ILE A 621 7.24 6.19 -5.78
C ILE A 621 8.09 7.15 -4.94
N SER A 622 7.61 8.39 -4.80
CA SER A 622 8.28 9.40 -3.95
C SER A 622 7.74 9.39 -2.52
N GLU A 623 6.46 9.06 -2.32
CA GLU A 623 5.80 8.99 -1.01
C GLU A 623 4.74 7.88 -0.96
N LEU A 624 4.47 7.39 0.25
CA LEU A 624 3.37 6.48 0.55
C LEU A 624 2.10 7.27 0.89
N THR A 625 0.93 6.80 0.44
CA THR A 625 -0.34 7.43 0.85
C THR A 625 -0.57 7.31 2.37
N PRO A 626 -1.28 8.25 3.00
CA PRO A 626 -1.46 8.27 4.45
C PRO A 626 -1.96 6.96 5.09
N PRO A 627 -2.87 6.17 4.48
CA PRO A 627 -3.27 4.87 5.05
C PRO A 627 -2.12 3.86 5.09
N ILE A 628 -1.32 3.76 4.02
CA ILE A 628 -0.19 2.82 3.92
C ILE A 628 0.93 3.26 4.87
N ARG A 629 1.28 4.55 4.85
CA ARG A 629 2.25 5.16 5.78
C ARG A 629 1.88 4.87 7.23
N ARG A 630 0.61 5.09 7.61
CA ARG A 630 0.12 4.84 8.98
C ARG A 630 0.16 3.36 9.35
N TRP A 631 -0.17 2.45 8.43
CA TRP A 631 -0.10 1.00 8.67
C TRP A 631 1.34 0.50 8.86
N ILE A 632 2.28 0.94 8.02
CA ILE A 632 3.70 0.58 8.17
C ILE A 632 4.23 1.16 9.48
N TYR A 633 4.07 2.46 9.73
CA TYR A 633 4.49 3.11 10.98
C TYR A 633 3.92 2.42 12.23
N LEU A 634 2.64 2.02 12.21
CA LEU A 634 2.00 1.31 13.32
C LEU A 634 2.68 -0.04 13.59
N GLY A 635 2.99 -0.81 12.55
CA GLY A 635 3.59 -2.14 12.65
C GLY A 635 5.10 -2.15 12.88
N THR A 636 5.85 -1.18 12.34
CA THR A 636 7.32 -1.20 12.33
C THR A 636 7.96 -0.24 13.33
N VAL A 637 7.23 0.78 13.82
CA VAL A 637 7.76 1.80 14.76
C VAL A 637 6.95 1.81 16.05
N PHE A 638 5.65 2.09 15.99
CA PHE A 638 4.81 2.23 17.19
C PHE A 638 4.71 0.93 17.99
N ALA A 639 4.25 -0.17 17.38
CA ALA A 639 4.06 -1.43 18.10
C ALA A 639 5.36 -2.02 18.70
N PRO A 640 6.53 -2.07 18.00
CA PRO A 640 7.78 -2.54 18.59
C PRO A 640 8.34 -1.63 19.69
N THR A 641 7.90 -0.37 19.79
CA THR A 641 8.27 0.53 20.91
C THR A 641 7.27 0.41 22.06
N ALA A 642 5.96 0.39 21.76
CA ALA A 642 4.89 0.39 22.74
C ALA A 642 4.74 -0.96 23.48
N ILE A 643 4.94 -2.10 22.80
CA ILE A 643 4.78 -3.43 23.44
C ILE A 643 5.85 -3.66 24.54
N PRO A 644 7.15 -3.38 24.32
CA PRO A 644 8.15 -3.47 25.39
C PRO A 644 7.94 -2.43 26.51
N LEU A 645 7.58 -1.19 26.19
CA LEU A 645 7.28 -0.19 27.22
C LEU A 645 6.11 -0.61 28.11
N LEU A 646 5.07 -1.23 27.53
CA LEU A 646 3.94 -1.78 28.27
C LEU A 646 4.33 -3.00 29.09
N SER A 647 5.13 -3.94 28.55
CA SER A 647 5.54 -5.14 29.27
C SER A 647 6.46 -4.82 30.45
N TYR A 648 7.48 -3.97 30.26
CA TYR A 648 8.35 -3.52 31.34
C TYR A 648 7.59 -2.65 32.35
N GLY A 649 6.66 -1.81 31.90
CA GLY A 649 5.76 -1.06 32.79
C GLY A 649 4.89 -1.96 33.67
N MET A 650 4.35 -3.05 33.12
CA MET A 650 3.61 -4.06 33.88
C MET A 650 4.50 -4.83 34.87
N ILE A 651 5.72 -5.22 34.46
CA ILE A 651 6.67 -5.90 35.35
C ILE A 651 7.06 -5.01 36.54
N VAL A 652 7.47 -3.77 36.28
CA VAL A 652 7.87 -2.81 37.33
C VAL A 652 6.67 -2.42 38.20
N GLY A 653 5.50 -2.18 37.61
CA GLY A 653 4.28 -1.87 38.35
C GLY A 653 3.82 -3.02 39.25
N GLY A 654 3.78 -4.25 38.73
CA GLY A 654 3.45 -5.45 39.50
C GLY A 654 4.44 -5.70 40.65
N ALA A 655 5.75 -5.58 40.38
CA ALA A 655 6.78 -5.67 41.40
C ALA A 655 6.65 -4.58 42.48
N PHE A 656 6.39 -3.33 42.08
CA PHE A 656 6.19 -2.22 43.01
C PHE A 656 4.94 -2.43 43.88
N ILE A 657 3.83 -2.93 43.33
CA ILE A 657 2.62 -3.26 44.11
C ILE A 657 2.94 -4.34 45.16
N ILE A 658 3.65 -5.41 44.78
CA ILE A 658 4.04 -6.48 45.71
C ILE A 658 4.97 -5.95 46.81
N ILE A 659 5.98 -5.14 46.46
CA ILE A 659 6.92 -4.52 47.41
C ILE A 659 6.18 -3.54 48.34
N PHE A 660 5.26 -2.72 47.81
CA PHE A 660 4.48 -1.78 48.60
C PHE A 660 3.59 -2.49 49.62
N VAL A 661 2.87 -3.55 49.22
CA VAL A 661 2.06 -4.34 50.15
C VAL A 661 2.95 -5.07 51.16
N PHE A 662 4.11 -5.59 50.76
CA PHE A 662 5.07 -6.21 51.67
C PHE A 662 5.60 -5.22 52.72
N VAL A 663 6.07 -4.03 52.31
CA VAL A 663 6.55 -2.97 53.21
C VAL A 663 5.44 -2.46 54.11
N HIS A 664 4.21 -2.30 53.60
CA HIS A 664 3.06 -1.90 54.41
C HIS A 664 2.66 -2.99 55.40
N ALA A 665 2.66 -4.27 55.00
CA ALA A 665 2.41 -5.40 55.91
C ALA A 665 3.50 -5.50 56.99
N TYR A 666 4.77 -5.37 56.61
CA TYR A 666 5.92 -5.36 57.51
C TYR A 666 5.86 -4.21 58.52
N LYS A 667 5.57 -2.98 58.09
CA LYS A 667 5.34 -1.84 59.00
C LYS A 667 4.18 -2.11 59.98
N ASN A 668 3.03 -2.58 59.47
CA ASN A 668 1.89 -2.93 60.33
C ASN A 668 2.22 -4.06 61.32
N PHE A 669 3.11 -4.99 60.97
CA PHE A 669 3.55 -6.06 61.88
C PHE A 669 4.52 -5.53 62.95
N VAL A 670 5.59 -4.82 62.53
CA VAL A 670 6.61 -4.28 63.44
C VAL A 670 6.00 -3.28 64.44
N PHE A 671 5.12 -2.38 63.99
CA PHE A 671 4.46 -1.43 64.90
C PHE A 671 3.29 -2.04 65.70
N ALA A 672 2.78 -3.22 65.35
CA ALA A 672 1.86 -3.97 66.20
C ALA A 672 2.57 -4.87 67.24
N THR A 673 3.86 -5.17 67.01
CA THR A 673 4.72 -5.93 67.92
C THR A 673 5.61 -5.00 68.76
N ASP A 674 5.25 -3.71 68.84
CA ASP A 674 5.94 -2.73 69.68
C ASP A 674 5.43 -2.83 71.13
N PRO A 675 6.25 -3.34 72.07
CA PRO A 675 5.80 -3.60 73.43
C PRO A 675 5.49 -2.32 74.22
N THR A 676 5.86 -1.14 73.71
CA THR A 676 5.51 0.14 74.35
C THR A 676 3.99 0.36 74.45
N ILE A 677 3.20 -0.21 73.54
CA ILE A 677 1.74 -0.11 73.56
C ILE A 677 1.14 -0.98 74.67
N GLU A 678 1.63 -2.22 74.84
CA GLU A 678 1.22 -3.07 75.98
C GLU A 678 1.69 -2.50 77.32
N ILE A 679 2.88 -1.90 77.38
CA ILE A 679 3.40 -1.23 78.58
C ILE A 679 2.54 0.00 78.94
N LEU A 680 2.09 0.77 77.94
CA LEU A 680 1.14 1.87 78.14
C LEU A 680 -0.22 1.38 78.65
N GLU A 681 -0.77 0.29 78.09
CA GLU A 681 -2.00 -0.33 78.62
C GLU A 681 -1.81 -0.88 80.03
N MET A 682 -0.69 -1.53 80.34
CA MET A 682 -0.41 -2.08 81.67
C MET A 682 -0.19 -0.97 82.71
N GLY A 683 0.50 0.12 82.37
CA GLY A 683 0.60 1.31 83.21
C GLY A 683 -0.76 1.97 83.48
N ARG A 684 -1.63 2.01 82.45
CA ARG A 684 -3.01 2.50 82.59
C ARG A 684 -3.87 1.58 83.47
N ARG A 685 -3.54 0.29 83.55
CA ARG A 685 -4.20 -0.70 84.43
C ARG A 685 -3.64 -0.71 85.86
N SER A 686 -2.36 -0.39 86.08
CA SER A 686 -1.76 -0.29 87.43
C SER A 686 -2.21 0.98 88.15
N LEU A 687 -2.22 2.13 87.45
CA LEU A 687 -2.79 3.39 87.98
C LEU A 687 -4.26 3.22 88.41
N ARG A 688 -5.03 2.36 87.72
CA ARG A 688 -6.43 2.06 88.04
C ARG A 688 -6.62 1.04 89.18
N ARG A 689 -5.53 0.51 89.76
CA ARG A 689 -5.53 -0.38 90.94
C ARG A 689 -4.86 0.23 92.17
N GLY A 690 -4.10 1.31 92.02
CA GLY A 690 -3.44 2.02 93.14
C GLY A 690 -4.33 3.01 93.90
N SER A 691 -5.61 3.15 93.55
CA SER A 691 -6.48 4.25 93.99
C SER A 691 -7.79 3.77 94.62
N SER A 692 -7.71 2.86 95.60
CA SER A 692 -8.88 2.35 96.34
C SER A 692 -8.62 2.18 97.84
N LEU A 693 -7.99 3.17 98.47
CA LEU A 693 -7.90 3.28 99.93
C LEU A 693 -7.72 4.76 100.32
N LEU A 694 -8.35 5.13 101.44
CA LEU A 694 -8.37 6.44 102.12
C LEU A 694 -9.34 7.53 101.60
N ILE A 695 -10.33 7.77 102.47
CA ILE A 695 -10.91 9.06 102.89
C ILE A 695 -12.17 9.58 102.16
N ASN A 696 -13.30 9.53 102.90
CA ASN A 696 -14.47 10.40 102.73
C ASN A 696 -14.11 11.84 103.13
N GLY A 697 -14.48 12.86 102.35
CA GLY A 697 -14.10 14.24 102.67
C GLY A 697 -14.70 15.35 101.78
N GLN A 698 -16.03 15.40 101.69
CA GLN A 698 -16.92 16.58 101.53
C GLN A 698 -16.47 17.87 100.78
N HIS A 699 -17.44 18.46 100.06
CA HIS A 699 -17.49 19.86 99.53
C HIS A 699 -16.84 20.24 98.17
N HIS A 700 -17.72 20.25 97.14
CA HIS A 700 -18.18 21.46 96.41
C HIS A 700 -17.29 22.24 95.40
N ILE A 701 -17.99 22.87 94.44
CA ILE A 701 -17.58 23.97 93.52
C ILE A 701 -16.85 23.59 92.20
N LEU A 702 -17.69 23.37 91.17
CA LEU A 702 -17.70 24.00 89.82
C LEU A 702 -16.50 23.97 88.84
N SER A 703 -16.86 23.64 87.58
CA SER A 703 -16.27 24.13 86.31
C SER A 703 -14.88 23.57 85.92
N HIS A 704 -14.60 23.03 84.72
CA HIS A 704 -15.35 22.84 83.45
C HIS A 704 -14.56 21.77 82.60
N ARG A 705 -14.85 21.33 81.36
CA ARG A 705 -15.85 21.63 80.31
C ARG A 705 -15.92 20.44 79.31
N ASN A 706 -17.11 20.01 78.88
CA ASN A 706 -17.38 19.15 77.70
C ASN A 706 -16.75 17.71 77.68
N SER A 707 -17.21 16.71 76.91
CA SER A 707 -18.51 16.37 76.24
C SER A 707 -18.32 15.02 75.51
N TYR A 708 -19.20 14.02 75.42
CA TYR A 708 -20.60 13.78 75.87
C TYR A 708 -20.75 12.29 76.29
N HIS A 709 -21.96 11.82 76.61
CA HIS A 709 -22.32 10.39 76.52
C HIS A 709 -23.79 10.23 76.06
N LEU A 710 -24.11 9.17 75.33
CA LEU A 710 -25.47 8.94 74.80
C LEU A 710 -26.45 8.49 75.88
N LEU A 711 -27.72 8.94 75.76
CA LEU A 711 -28.88 8.35 76.41
C LEU A 711 -29.61 7.37 75.46
N LYS A 712 -30.38 6.45 76.04
CA LYS A 712 -31.29 5.54 75.32
C LYS A 712 -32.65 6.18 75.09
N GLU A 713 -33.35 5.72 74.05
CA GLU A 713 -34.81 5.64 74.06
C GLU A 713 -35.29 4.23 73.63
N PRO A 714 -36.36 3.69 74.25
CA PRO A 714 -37.17 2.60 73.73
C PRO A 714 -38.42 3.13 72.97
N LYS A 715 -39.12 2.22 72.28
CA LYS A 715 -40.28 2.52 71.40
C LYS A 715 -41.51 3.05 72.15
N THR A 716 -42.36 3.82 71.45
CA THR A 716 -43.82 3.60 71.15
C THR A 716 -44.45 4.91 70.61
N HIS A 717 -45.52 4.98 69.81
CA HIS A 717 -46.37 3.99 69.12
C HIS A 717 -47.05 4.62 67.86
N HIS A 718 -47.50 3.77 66.93
CA HIS A 718 -48.63 3.94 65.99
C HIS A 718 -48.63 4.87 64.74
N ILE A 719 -49.21 4.27 63.68
CA ILE A 719 -49.96 4.83 62.52
C ILE A 719 -49.19 5.64 61.45
N SER A 720 -49.09 5.03 60.27
CA SER A 720 -49.46 5.66 58.99
C SER A 720 -50.09 4.60 58.09
N ASN A 721 -51.10 4.96 57.30
CA ASN A 721 -51.90 4.00 56.54
C ASN A 721 -52.14 4.47 55.09
N ASN A 722 -51.61 3.67 54.16
CA ASN A 722 -52.12 3.43 52.80
C ASN A 722 -52.05 4.51 51.68
N HIS A 723 -51.91 3.98 50.45
CA HIS A 723 -52.41 4.44 49.15
C HIS A 723 -51.85 5.66 48.34
N ASN A 724 -51.20 5.28 47.23
CA ASN A 724 -51.62 5.47 45.83
C ASN A 724 -51.63 6.86 45.12
N ASN A 725 -50.86 6.87 44.02
CA ASN A 725 -51.27 7.13 42.62
C ASN A 725 -51.13 8.51 41.91
N LYS A 726 -50.76 8.36 40.62
CA LYS A 726 -51.21 9.09 39.40
C LYS A 726 -50.66 10.47 39.00
N HIS A 727 -49.83 10.41 37.95
CA HIS A 727 -50.03 11.01 36.61
C HIS A 727 -49.89 12.53 36.32
N LEU A 728 -49.04 12.76 35.31
CA LEU A 728 -49.23 13.57 34.07
C LEU A 728 -48.85 15.07 33.98
N ILE A 729 -48.39 15.39 32.75
CA ILE A 729 -48.47 16.65 31.99
C ILE A 729 -47.37 17.73 32.19
N THR A 730 -46.94 18.23 31.02
CA THR A 730 -46.03 19.33 30.63
C THR A 730 -46.76 20.72 30.70
N PRO A 731 -46.25 21.90 30.21
CA PRO A 731 -45.13 22.21 29.31
C PRO A 731 -44.29 23.48 29.66
N MET A 732 -43.45 23.93 28.70
CA MET A 732 -43.06 25.33 28.33
C MET A 732 -43.12 26.47 29.39
N LYS A 733 -42.21 27.47 29.42
CA LYS A 733 -41.67 28.23 28.26
C LYS A 733 -40.43 29.11 28.61
N THR A 734 -39.85 29.71 27.57
CA THR A 734 -38.65 30.57 27.47
C THR A 734 -38.65 31.94 28.18
N ILE A 735 -37.49 32.33 28.75
CA ILE A 735 -36.84 33.67 28.76
C ILE A 735 -35.31 33.42 28.87
N ASN A 736 -34.30 33.99 28.17
CA ASN A 736 -34.12 34.92 27.02
C ASN A 736 -33.48 36.30 27.34
N SER A 737 -32.53 36.77 26.49
CA SER A 737 -31.82 38.09 26.46
C SER A 737 -30.93 38.42 27.68
N SER A 738 -29.86 39.25 27.65
CA SER A 738 -29.04 39.99 26.63
C SER A 738 -27.84 40.68 27.37
N SER A 739 -26.73 41.19 26.82
CA SER A 739 -26.00 41.13 25.51
C SER A 739 -24.57 41.76 25.68
N SER A 740 -23.94 42.32 24.63
CA SER A 740 -22.59 42.96 24.52
C SER A 740 -21.37 42.04 24.69
N ASN A 741 -20.40 41.90 23.75
CA ASN A 741 -19.76 42.77 22.72
C ASN A 741 -18.61 43.64 23.26
N TYR A 742 -17.52 43.90 22.51
CA TYR A 742 -17.27 43.61 21.09
C TYR A 742 -16.39 42.34 20.84
N ASP A 743 -15.22 42.22 20.19
CA ASP A 743 -14.20 43.09 19.57
C ASP A 743 -13.43 42.30 18.46
N GLU A 744 -12.61 42.96 17.62
CA GLU A 744 -11.99 42.39 16.39
C GLU A 744 -10.43 42.44 16.36
N GLU A 745 -9.86 41.94 15.24
CA GLU A 745 -8.46 42.01 14.72
C GLU A 745 -7.60 40.73 14.79
N SER A 746 -6.63 40.50 13.87
CA SER A 746 -6.49 40.83 12.43
C SER A 746 -5.36 39.96 11.82
N ILE A 747 -5.09 40.06 10.51
CA ILE A 747 -4.07 39.26 9.78
C ILE A 747 -2.90 40.15 9.36
N PRO A 748 -1.66 39.63 9.33
CA PRO A 748 -0.76 39.97 8.23
C PRO A 748 -0.11 38.75 7.56
N SER A 749 0.26 38.92 6.29
CA SER A 749 0.91 37.94 5.42
C SER A 749 2.41 38.23 5.23
N SER A 750 3.22 37.17 5.07
CA SER A 750 4.56 37.20 4.47
C SER A 750 4.86 35.88 3.78
#